data_AF-A0A037ZIX1-F1
#
_entry.id   AF-A0A037ZIX1-F1
#
_cell.length_a   1.000
_cell.length_b   1.000
_cell.length_c   1.000
_cell.angle_alpha   90.00
_cell.angle_beta   90.00
_cell.angle_gamma   90.00
#
_symmetry.space_group_name_H-M   'P 1'
#
loop_
_entity.id
_entity.type
_entity.pdbx_description
1 polymer ?
#
loop_
_entity_poly.entity_id
_entity_poly.type
_entity_poly.pdbx_seq_one_letter_code
_entity_poly.pdbx_strand_id
1 'polypeptide(L)'
;MVASVFLLGPGRAFTSVLSAVIGQHPQLYGVPETNLSIADTVGEWLQMTGGNYRPFLRAGLVRAIAQLETGAQTNASAFQAEQWLFNNQSMTTAALFAMLEASVSPRGIVEKSPMTVTEPRYLNNLLSLAPDARFIHVTRHPYSNCSSMVNTEWFRIGLEASRPECWDARGGGDPVFDPQFHWLQSHQYILDFEKNVAPDRWLRVRGEDILENPQEVLPGICQWLGIDDGPDAVTEMRHPEESPFACYGPTNALGGNDSNFLEAPMLRPYRAPKSPLNGPLPWRSDAGEFVPEVRELAESFGYRHEDLPAKPPTTTDTRTLVGIEPDGKGCPMAHSNLMDDSLCELPPLRTLSEVKHVPYPSRGGINFSGYTGEKYAICVYESAREPALVAFDVNTGRKIWQTKREILDQPKDSTAPGRWISGLLLVNLVFDDGSRDRRVYAANADEMVCLDENGKTIWRRPTAEMAGEAADTKIGGARCLRYSKDNKIVFVTHQGVLCKIDPVDGSTVDVYPIRDLLMVDGQPQMAGYKVMQSIVLVDDTLYMQGALTADHTTEKTMDPVRLMRVQVSGNGDDKSARLTETDVTGASSDRYQFGVVGDGRQGGSASAILREDGTPVILVNGNTPEGGFAVTGVADKDGKLQPQWHMDIPDRESPEMVAAPAIDPVTGLFFCASKGNMFVVRDAANRSGQIKADLTCPPITLLDPFFMKRATSAEISSPITLARDPETQGLVAYISMSLQIAGSTEPHAVLTALHVDLTETKLSVTPLWTGPLALDSNGDFAPATRSFAQPALFQYMAGKEPRTGIVMGTYQSGVTFFR
;
A
#
# COMPACT_ATOMS: atom_id res chain seq x y z
N MET A 1 30.04 -41.31 -2.28
CA MET A 1 28.89 -40.53 -1.81
C MET A 1 29.37 -39.12 -1.64
N VAL A 2 28.62 -38.13 -2.10
CA VAL A 2 28.96 -36.72 -1.84
C VAL A 2 28.68 -36.42 -0.38
N ALA A 3 29.60 -35.72 0.30
CA ALA A 3 29.43 -35.37 1.71
C ALA A 3 28.23 -34.43 1.90
N SER A 4 27.51 -34.59 3.01
CA SER A 4 26.44 -33.67 3.39
C SER A 4 26.98 -32.27 3.69
N VAL A 5 26.17 -31.26 3.41
CA VAL A 5 26.49 -29.84 3.53
C VAL A 5 25.52 -29.18 4.50
N PHE A 6 26.04 -28.51 5.52
CA PHE A 6 25.24 -27.72 6.45
C PHE A 6 25.49 -26.23 6.23
N LEU A 7 24.42 -25.46 6.04
CA LEU A 7 24.52 -24.01 6.04
C LEU A 7 24.34 -23.48 7.47
N LEU A 8 25.35 -22.75 7.95
CA LEU A 8 25.39 -22.18 9.28
C LEU A 8 25.25 -20.65 9.18
N GLY A 9 24.18 -20.12 9.76
CA GLY A 9 23.96 -18.69 9.85
C GLY A 9 22.71 -18.40 10.70
N PRO A 10 22.62 -17.19 11.28
CA PRO A 10 21.43 -16.82 12.03
C PRO A 10 20.18 -16.83 11.13
N GLY A 11 19.01 -16.87 11.76
CA GLY A 11 17.76 -16.65 11.04
C GLY A 11 17.81 -15.34 10.27
N ARG A 12 17.09 -15.26 9.15
CA ARG A 12 17.05 -14.07 8.27
C ARG A 12 18.38 -13.74 7.56
N ALA A 13 19.39 -14.62 7.56
CA ALA A 13 20.64 -14.43 6.80
C ALA A 13 20.63 -15.11 5.41
N PHE A 14 19.51 -15.05 4.67
CA PHE A 14 19.32 -15.71 3.34
C PHE A 14 19.43 -17.24 3.34
N THR A 15 19.55 -17.87 4.49
CA THR A 15 19.92 -19.28 4.61
C THR A 15 18.91 -20.24 3.95
N SER A 16 17.62 -19.89 3.86
CA SER A 16 16.61 -20.71 3.18
C SER A 16 16.77 -20.70 1.65
N VAL A 17 16.93 -19.52 1.04
CA VAL A 17 17.14 -19.42 -0.41
C VAL A 17 18.48 -20.01 -0.81
N LEU A 18 19.53 -19.80 -0.03
CA LEU A 18 20.86 -20.36 -0.32
C LEU A 18 20.89 -21.88 -0.16
N SER A 19 20.19 -22.43 0.84
CA SER A 19 20.05 -23.89 0.99
C SER A 19 19.34 -24.49 -0.21
N ALA A 20 18.27 -23.84 -0.69
CA ALA A 20 17.55 -24.29 -1.88
C ALA A 20 18.40 -24.20 -3.15
N VAL A 21 19.12 -23.10 -3.36
CA VAL A 21 20.05 -22.90 -4.49
C VAL A 21 21.13 -23.98 -4.52
N ILE A 22 21.80 -24.21 -3.39
CA ILE A 22 22.87 -25.23 -3.30
C ILE A 22 22.26 -26.64 -3.43
N GLY A 23 21.08 -26.85 -2.84
CA GLY A 23 20.35 -28.11 -2.87
C GLY A 23 19.77 -28.51 -4.23
N GLN A 24 19.75 -27.62 -5.22
CA GLN A 24 19.38 -27.93 -6.61
C GLN A 24 20.54 -28.49 -7.43
N HIS A 25 21.77 -28.46 -6.92
CA HIS A 25 22.89 -29.05 -7.65
C HIS A 25 22.66 -30.57 -7.89
N PRO A 26 22.94 -31.11 -9.09
CA PRO A 26 22.57 -32.50 -9.44
C PRO A 26 23.19 -33.59 -8.56
N GLN A 27 24.33 -33.29 -7.92
CA GLN A 27 25.00 -34.16 -6.95
C GLN A 27 24.61 -33.93 -5.49
N LEU A 28 23.67 -33.02 -5.22
CA LEU A 28 23.17 -32.66 -3.89
C LEU A 28 21.65 -32.81 -3.82
N TYR A 29 21.11 -32.79 -2.60
CA TYR A 29 19.68 -32.83 -2.36
C TYR A 29 19.31 -31.93 -1.18
N GLY A 30 18.68 -30.79 -1.48
CA GLY A 30 18.19 -29.85 -0.47
C GLY A 30 17.01 -30.41 0.32
N VAL A 31 17.15 -30.51 1.64
CA VAL A 31 16.06 -30.84 2.57
C VAL A 31 15.60 -29.57 3.30
N PRO A 32 14.35 -29.53 3.79
CA PRO A 32 13.86 -28.44 4.64
C PRO A 32 14.55 -28.46 6.02
N GLU A 33 14.24 -27.48 6.86
CA GLU A 33 14.75 -27.37 8.23
C GLU A 33 14.39 -28.62 9.05
N THR A 34 15.37 -29.50 9.26
CA THR A 34 15.16 -30.79 9.97
C THR A 34 15.24 -30.62 11.47
N ASN A 35 15.99 -29.62 11.94
CA ASN A 35 16.32 -29.36 13.34
C ASN A 35 16.91 -30.58 14.07
N LEU A 36 17.48 -31.57 13.38
CA LEU A 36 17.96 -32.82 14.00
C LEU A 36 19.12 -32.59 14.96
N SER A 37 19.90 -31.52 14.79
CA SER A 37 21.06 -31.23 15.64
C SER A 37 20.70 -30.76 17.06
N ILE A 38 19.43 -30.41 17.33
CA ILE A 38 19.03 -29.87 18.63
C ILE A 38 18.88 -30.94 19.72
N ALA A 39 18.92 -32.22 19.35
CA ALA A 39 18.63 -33.36 20.22
C ALA A 39 19.48 -34.58 19.84
N ASP A 40 19.66 -35.49 20.79
CA ASP A 40 20.46 -36.70 20.60
C ASP A 40 19.60 -37.91 20.16
N THR A 41 18.30 -37.87 20.48
CA THR A 41 17.31 -38.91 20.14
C THR A 41 16.06 -38.33 19.49
N VAL A 42 15.33 -39.14 18.73
CA VAL A 42 14.04 -38.77 18.12
C VAL A 42 13.01 -38.38 19.19
N GLY A 43 13.03 -39.03 20.36
CA GLY A 43 12.16 -38.69 21.48
C GLY A 43 12.43 -37.30 22.06
N GLU A 44 13.71 -36.95 22.28
CA GLU A 44 14.10 -35.60 22.71
C GLU A 44 13.78 -34.57 21.62
N TRP A 45 14.04 -34.88 20.35
CA TRP A 45 13.67 -34.03 19.22
C TRP A 45 12.16 -33.76 19.19
N LEU A 46 11.33 -34.80 19.36
CA LEU A 46 9.88 -34.67 19.46
C LEU A 46 9.50 -33.79 20.65
N GLN A 47 10.13 -33.94 21.82
CA GLN A 47 9.84 -33.08 22.96
C GLN A 47 10.17 -31.61 22.69
N MET A 48 11.33 -31.32 22.11
CA MET A 48 11.83 -29.96 21.87
C MET A 48 11.11 -29.22 20.76
N THR A 49 10.60 -29.96 19.78
CA THR A 49 9.81 -29.44 18.66
C THR A 49 8.31 -29.52 18.92
N GLY A 50 7.89 -30.05 20.08
CA GLY A 50 6.49 -30.22 20.48
C GLY A 50 5.92 -29.06 21.29
N GLY A 51 4.58 -28.98 21.32
CA GLY A 51 3.82 -28.02 22.13
C GLY A 51 3.14 -26.92 21.32
N ASN A 52 2.29 -26.13 22.00
CA ASN A 52 1.41 -25.13 21.38
C ASN A 52 2.15 -23.96 20.70
N TYR A 53 3.45 -23.78 20.96
CA TYR A 53 4.20 -22.59 20.55
C TYR A 53 5.31 -22.84 19.51
N ARG A 54 5.57 -24.08 19.09
CA ARG A 54 6.63 -24.42 18.12
C ARG A 54 6.31 -25.51 17.07
N PRO A 55 5.04 -25.77 16.67
CA PRO A 55 4.72 -26.87 15.75
C PRO A 55 5.39 -26.73 14.37
N PHE A 56 5.75 -25.52 13.96
CA PHE A 56 6.44 -25.25 12.70
C PHE A 56 7.86 -25.86 12.62
N LEU A 57 8.55 -26.06 13.76
CA LEU A 57 9.90 -26.66 13.78
C LEU A 57 9.90 -28.14 13.38
N ARG A 58 8.74 -28.82 13.49
CA ARG A 58 8.58 -30.23 13.07
C ARG A 58 8.34 -30.40 11.58
N ALA A 59 7.72 -29.39 10.96
CA ALA A 59 7.18 -29.51 9.61
C ALA A 59 8.25 -29.92 8.61
N GLY A 60 9.48 -29.38 8.71
CA GLY A 60 10.54 -29.72 7.77
C GLY A 60 10.92 -31.20 7.78
N LEU A 61 11.29 -31.77 8.93
CA LEU A 61 11.63 -33.20 9.02
C LEU A 61 10.48 -34.12 8.60
N VAL A 62 9.25 -33.80 9.02
CA VAL A 62 8.05 -34.57 8.65
C VAL A 62 7.85 -34.57 7.14
N ARG A 63 7.98 -33.40 6.50
CA ARG A 63 7.89 -33.26 5.04
C ARG A 63 9.02 -34.00 4.31
N ALA A 64 10.24 -33.93 4.83
CA ALA A 64 11.39 -34.62 4.26
C ALA A 64 11.17 -36.14 4.22
N ILE A 65 10.76 -36.73 5.35
CA ILE A 65 10.44 -38.17 5.44
C ILE A 65 9.28 -38.51 4.50
N ALA A 66 8.18 -37.73 4.53
CA ALA A 66 7.04 -37.98 3.66
C ALA A 66 7.43 -37.97 2.17
N GLN A 67 8.22 -36.98 1.74
CA GLN A 67 8.67 -36.84 0.36
C GLN A 67 9.62 -37.98 -0.06
N LEU A 68 10.57 -38.36 0.80
CA LEU A 68 11.56 -39.40 0.47
C LEU A 68 10.96 -40.81 0.47
N GLU A 69 10.07 -41.10 1.41
CA GLU A 69 9.48 -42.44 1.54
C GLU A 69 8.30 -42.67 0.57
N THR A 70 7.54 -41.63 0.24
CA THR A 70 6.29 -41.78 -0.55
C THR A 70 6.30 -41.05 -1.90
N GLY A 71 7.29 -40.18 -2.14
CA GLY A 71 7.31 -39.30 -3.31
C GLY A 71 6.32 -38.14 -3.24
N ALA A 72 5.58 -37.95 -2.14
CA ALA A 72 4.54 -36.94 -2.01
C ALA A 72 4.42 -36.33 -0.59
N GLN A 73 3.95 -35.09 -0.53
CA GLN A 73 3.71 -34.34 0.72
C GLN A 73 2.22 -34.08 0.94
N THR A 74 1.47 -35.14 1.25
CA THR A 74 0.03 -35.08 1.57
C THR A 74 -0.19 -35.13 3.08
N ASN A 75 -1.39 -34.75 3.55
CA ASN A 75 -1.74 -34.92 4.98
C ASN A 75 -1.53 -36.37 5.44
N ALA A 76 -1.81 -37.37 4.59
CA ALA A 76 -1.64 -38.78 4.92
C ALA A 76 -0.17 -39.20 5.03
N SER A 77 0.68 -38.80 4.07
CA SER A 77 2.12 -39.13 4.13
C SER A 77 2.84 -38.39 5.26
N ALA A 78 2.47 -37.14 5.53
CA ALA A 78 2.97 -36.39 6.70
C ALA A 78 2.53 -37.04 8.03
N PHE A 79 1.28 -37.50 8.13
CA PHE A 79 0.80 -38.21 9.32
C PHE A 79 1.52 -39.54 9.54
N GLN A 80 1.78 -40.31 8.48
CA GLN A 80 2.57 -41.55 8.56
C GLN A 80 4.01 -41.28 9.01
N ALA A 81 4.64 -40.22 8.49
CA ALA A 81 5.97 -39.80 8.92
C ALA A 81 5.99 -39.43 10.41
N GLU A 82 5.01 -38.66 10.90
CA GLU A 82 4.89 -38.36 12.33
C GLU A 82 4.70 -39.62 13.18
N GLN A 83 3.79 -40.52 12.78
CA GLN A 83 3.58 -41.78 13.48
C GLN A 83 4.84 -42.63 13.55
N TRP A 84 5.61 -42.68 12.45
CA TRP A 84 6.88 -43.38 12.42
C TRP A 84 7.89 -42.77 13.40
N LEU A 85 8.01 -41.43 13.45
CA LEU A 85 8.86 -40.75 14.43
C LEU A 85 8.44 -41.09 15.88
N PHE A 86 7.13 -41.06 16.19
CA PHE A 86 6.61 -41.42 17.50
C PHE A 86 6.88 -42.88 17.88
N ASN A 87 6.91 -43.80 16.92
CA ASN A 87 7.21 -45.21 17.16
C ASN A 87 8.72 -45.50 17.27
N ASN A 88 9.58 -44.56 16.88
CA ASN A 88 11.04 -44.72 16.87
C ASN A 88 11.74 -43.74 17.83
N GLN A 89 11.10 -43.37 18.94
CA GLN A 89 11.62 -42.38 19.90
C GLN A 89 13.02 -42.70 20.47
N SER A 90 13.38 -43.98 20.59
CA SER A 90 14.71 -44.40 21.09
C SER A 90 15.82 -44.31 20.04
N MET A 91 15.48 -44.08 18.77
CA MET A 91 16.44 -43.91 17.69
C MET A 91 17.25 -42.62 17.90
N THR A 92 18.56 -42.66 17.61
CA THR A 92 19.38 -41.46 17.65
C THR A 92 19.10 -40.58 16.45
N THR A 93 19.23 -39.26 16.61
CA THR A 93 19.10 -38.31 15.48
C THR A 93 20.17 -38.56 14.41
N ALA A 94 21.36 -39.02 14.80
CA ALA A 94 22.41 -39.47 13.88
C ALA A 94 22.00 -40.69 13.04
N ALA A 95 21.38 -41.69 13.64
CA ALA A 95 20.87 -42.84 12.89
C ALA A 95 19.75 -42.44 11.93
N LEU A 96 18.88 -41.51 12.34
CA LEU A 96 17.84 -40.96 11.48
C LEU A 96 18.43 -40.16 10.30
N PHE A 97 19.43 -39.32 10.55
CA PHE A 97 20.10 -38.59 9.47
C PHE A 97 20.79 -39.53 8.48
N ALA A 98 21.48 -40.57 8.96
CA ALA A 98 22.07 -41.59 8.11
C ALA A 98 21.03 -42.33 7.25
N MET A 99 19.80 -42.53 7.76
CA MET A 99 18.69 -43.05 6.94
C MET A 99 18.30 -42.08 5.83
N LEU A 100 18.19 -40.78 6.13
CA LEU A 100 17.90 -39.76 5.10
C LEU A 100 19.00 -39.70 4.03
N GLU A 101 20.27 -39.75 4.43
CA GLU A 101 21.43 -39.77 3.52
C GLU A 101 21.38 -40.99 2.60
N ALA A 102 21.05 -42.16 3.14
CA ALA A 102 20.91 -43.38 2.36
C ALA A 102 19.81 -43.27 1.30
N SER A 103 18.69 -42.60 1.60
CA SER A 103 17.55 -42.42 0.69
C SER A 103 17.84 -41.48 -0.49
N VAL A 104 18.84 -40.60 -0.39
CA VAL A 104 19.20 -39.66 -1.46
C VAL A 104 20.50 -40.01 -2.19
N SER A 105 21.22 -41.03 -1.72
CA SER A 105 22.45 -41.55 -2.31
C SER A 105 22.31 -41.81 -3.83
N PRO A 106 23.30 -41.45 -4.67
CA PRO A 106 24.66 -41.03 -4.32
C PRO A 106 24.83 -39.53 -3.98
N ARG A 107 23.74 -38.75 -3.94
CA ARG A 107 23.76 -37.31 -3.65
C ARG A 107 24.02 -37.03 -2.16
N GLY A 108 24.62 -35.89 -1.84
CA GLY A 108 24.79 -35.41 -0.47
C GLY A 108 23.60 -34.56 -0.02
N ILE A 109 23.23 -34.60 1.26
CA ILE A 109 22.15 -33.76 1.79
C ILE A 109 22.63 -32.31 1.94
N VAL A 110 21.80 -31.34 1.59
CA VAL A 110 22.00 -29.93 1.96
C VAL A 110 20.95 -29.58 3.00
N GLU A 111 21.40 -29.31 4.21
CA GLU A 111 20.52 -29.00 5.35
C GLU A 111 20.86 -27.64 5.93
N LYS A 112 19.83 -26.97 6.42
CA LYS A 112 19.97 -25.73 7.16
C LYS A 112 18.89 -25.67 8.20
N SER A 113 19.27 -25.41 9.45
CA SER A 113 18.33 -25.09 10.53
C SER A 113 18.83 -23.88 11.33
N PRO A 114 18.10 -22.74 11.39
CA PRO A 114 18.55 -21.58 12.16
C PRO A 114 18.73 -21.87 13.66
N MET A 115 17.97 -22.85 14.19
CA MET A 115 18.10 -23.29 15.58
C MET A 115 19.49 -23.85 15.90
N THR A 116 20.19 -24.41 14.91
CA THR A 116 21.50 -25.03 15.09
C THR A 116 22.54 -24.04 15.63
N VAL A 117 22.48 -22.77 15.23
CA VAL A 117 23.46 -21.75 15.63
C VAL A 117 23.10 -21.03 16.93
N THR A 118 22.06 -21.49 17.64
CA THR A 118 21.57 -20.81 18.83
C THR A 118 22.13 -21.33 20.15
N GLU A 119 22.81 -22.49 20.12
CA GLU A 119 23.52 -23.05 21.26
C GLU A 119 24.79 -23.78 20.77
N PRO A 120 25.94 -23.65 21.45
CA PRO A 120 27.17 -24.34 21.05
C PRO A 120 27.02 -25.87 21.00
N ARG A 121 26.19 -26.46 21.87
CA ARG A 121 25.91 -27.91 21.87
C ARG A 121 25.30 -28.35 20.53
N TYR A 122 24.38 -27.57 19.95
CA TYR A 122 23.69 -27.97 18.72
C TYR A 122 24.60 -27.94 17.50
N LEU A 123 25.59 -27.04 17.46
CA LEU A 123 26.66 -27.05 16.46
C LEU A 123 27.55 -28.29 16.62
N ASN A 124 28.00 -28.59 17.84
CA ASN A 124 28.84 -29.76 18.10
C ASN A 124 28.14 -31.08 17.77
N ASN A 125 26.82 -31.15 17.95
CA ASN A 125 26.01 -32.31 17.57
C ASN A 125 26.08 -32.63 16.07
N LEU A 126 26.37 -31.65 15.20
CA LEU A 126 26.55 -31.89 13.76
C LEU A 126 27.70 -32.86 13.47
N LEU A 127 28.76 -32.87 14.28
CA LEU A 127 29.92 -33.77 14.09
C LEU A 127 29.57 -35.22 14.36
N SER A 128 28.59 -35.46 15.24
CA SER A 128 28.04 -36.81 15.48
C SER A 128 26.95 -37.15 14.47
N LEU A 129 26.16 -36.16 14.04
CA LEU A 129 25.08 -36.32 13.08
C LEU A 129 25.60 -36.72 11.69
N ALA A 130 26.68 -36.08 11.24
CA ALA A 130 27.29 -36.28 9.94
C ALA A 130 28.83 -36.11 10.00
N PRO A 131 29.59 -37.16 10.35
CA PRO A 131 31.02 -37.08 10.65
C PRO A 131 31.90 -36.52 9.52
N ASP A 132 31.50 -36.71 8.26
CA ASP A 132 32.24 -36.27 7.07
C ASP A 132 31.67 -34.99 6.42
N ALA A 133 30.70 -34.33 7.07
CA ALA A 133 30.02 -33.18 6.50
C ALA A 133 30.92 -31.96 6.29
N ARG A 134 30.51 -31.10 5.37
CA ARG A 134 31.09 -29.79 5.08
C ARG A 134 30.15 -28.68 5.54
N PHE A 135 30.72 -27.56 5.96
CA PHE A 135 29.96 -26.47 6.60
C PHE A 135 30.14 -25.18 5.81
N ILE A 136 29.05 -24.56 5.40
CA ILE A 136 29.06 -23.24 4.77
C ILE A 136 28.59 -22.22 5.80
N HIS A 137 29.51 -21.41 6.31
CA HIS A 137 29.17 -20.28 7.19
C HIS A 137 28.68 -19.11 6.33
N VAL A 138 27.37 -18.92 6.34
CA VAL A 138 26.69 -17.81 5.66
C VAL A 138 26.69 -16.58 6.57
N THR A 139 27.21 -15.48 6.05
CA THR A 139 27.13 -14.17 6.69
C THR A 139 26.17 -13.27 5.92
N ARG A 140 25.56 -12.33 6.66
CA ARG A 140 24.77 -11.21 6.13
C ARG A 140 25.16 -9.97 6.92
N HIS A 141 25.18 -8.81 6.27
CA HIS A 141 25.50 -7.53 6.92
C HIS A 141 24.63 -7.34 8.19
N PRO A 142 25.21 -6.97 9.36
CA PRO A 142 24.46 -6.90 10.62
C PRO A 142 23.25 -5.97 10.54
N TYR A 143 23.39 -4.80 9.89
CA TYR A 143 22.28 -3.87 9.65
C TYR A 143 21.11 -4.53 8.91
N SER A 144 21.34 -5.06 7.71
CA SER A 144 20.26 -5.64 6.91
C SER A 144 19.68 -6.90 7.55
N ASN A 145 20.50 -7.67 8.27
CA ASN A 145 20.05 -8.85 9.01
C ASN A 145 19.17 -8.48 10.21
N CYS A 146 19.62 -7.56 11.05
CA CYS A 146 18.89 -7.10 12.24
C CYS A 146 17.59 -6.39 11.88
N SER A 147 17.59 -5.52 10.86
CA SER A 147 16.35 -4.95 10.30
C SER A 147 15.39 -6.07 9.90
N SER A 148 15.86 -7.07 9.15
CA SER A 148 15.01 -8.19 8.75
C SER A 148 14.46 -9.00 9.93
N MET A 149 15.21 -9.15 11.03
CA MET A 149 14.73 -9.80 12.25
C MET A 149 13.63 -9.00 12.94
N VAL A 150 13.79 -7.68 13.05
CA VAL A 150 12.84 -6.77 13.71
C VAL A 150 11.54 -6.67 12.91
N ASN A 151 11.64 -6.58 11.58
CA ASN A 151 10.47 -6.40 10.71
C ASN A 151 9.65 -7.67 10.54
N THR A 152 10.21 -8.83 10.90
CA THR A 152 9.52 -10.10 10.81
C THR A 152 8.86 -10.39 12.15
N GLU A 153 7.61 -9.97 12.33
CA GLU A 153 6.93 -9.91 13.63
C GLU A 153 7.04 -11.22 14.43
N TRP A 154 6.77 -12.37 13.82
CA TRP A 154 6.86 -13.66 14.49
C TRP A 154 8.30 -13.99 14.94
N PHE A 155 9.30 -13.57 14.17
CA PHE A 155 10.72 -13.78 14.50
C PHE A 155 11.13 -12.84 15.64
N ARG A 156 10.73 -11.56 15.58
CA ARG A 156 10.93 -10.57 16.65
C ARG A 156 10.32 -11.05 17.96
N ILE A 157 9.04 -11.43 17.97
CA ILE A 157 8.35 -11.96 19.15
C ILE A 157 9.07 -13.20 19.68
N GLY A 158 9.51 -14.09 18.78
CA GLY A 158 10.30 -15.26 19.16
C GLY A 158 11.59 -14.89 19.88
N LEU A 159 12.35 -13.91 19.37
CA LEU A 159 13.55 -13.41 20.02
C LEU A 159 13.22 -12.75 21.36
N GLU A 160 12.26 -11.82 21.42
CA GLU A 160 11.85 -11.13 22.65
C GLU A 160 11.46 -12.09 23.77
N ALA A 161 10.72 -13.15 23.42
CA ALA A 161 10.20 -14.12 24.38
C ALA A 161 11.25 -15.16 24.82
N SER A 162 12.24 -15.48 23.98
CA SER A 162 13.14 -16.61 24.22
C SER A 162 14.63 -16.28 24.30
N ARG A 163 15.00 -15.02 24.06
CA ARG A 163 16.39 -14.55 24.02
C ARG A 163 16.59 -13.35 24.94
N PRO A 164 16.78 -13.57 26.25
CA PRO A 164 17.08 -12.51 27.21
C PRO A 164 18.29 -11.65 26.82
N GLU A 165 19.26 -12.22 26.11
CA GLU A 165 20.45 -11.54 25.59
C GLU A 165 20.14 -10.43 24.57
N CYS A 166 18.95 -10.44 23.96
CA CYS A 166 18.50 -9.36 23.08
C CYS A 166 18.02 -8.13 23.85
N TRP A 167 17.95 -8.15 25.18
CA TRP A 167 17.49 -7.01 25.98
C TRP A 167 18.69 -6.23 26.55
N ASP A 168 18.99 -5.09 25.95
CA ASP A 168 20.11 -4.22 26.33
C ASP A 168 19.80 -3.41 27.58
N ALA A 169 20.38 -3.78 28.71
CA ALA A 169 20.25 -3.09 29.99
C ALA A 169 21.38 -2.10 30.30
N ARG A 170 22.31 -1.83 29.37
CA ARG A 170 23.51 -1.01 29.65
C ARG A 170 23.22 0.49 29.82
N GLY A 171 22.06 0.96 29.36
CA GLY A 171 21.68 2.38 29.35
C GLY A 171 21.20 2.97 30.68
N GLY A 172 21.16 2.19 31.77
CA GLY A 172 20.73 2.65 33.10
C GLY A 172 19.22 2.93 33.24
N GLY A 173 18.43 2.76 32.18
CA GLY A 173 16.97 2.76 32.16
C GLY A 173 16.38 1.38 31.91
N ASP A 174 15.13 1.31 31.43
CA ASP A 174 14.48 0.06 31.06
C ASP A 174 15.24 -0.64 29.92
N PRO A 175 15.42 -1.98 29.94
CA PRO A 175 16.11 -2.70 28.88
C PRO A 175 15.45 -2.52 27.51
N VAL A 176 16.25 -2.24 26.48
CA VAL A 176 15.78 -2.02 25.11
C VAL A 176 16.04 -3.27 24.27
N PHE A 177 15.06 -3.73 23.50
CA PHE A 177 15.24 -4.85 22.59
C PHE A 177 16.20 -4.49 21.45
N ASP A 178 17.20 -5.35 21.22
CA ASP A 178 18.23 -5.17 20.22
C ASP A 178 18.71 -6.51 19.63
N PRO A 179 18.35 -6.85 18.38
CA PRO A 179 18.76 -8.09 17.72
C PRO A 179 20.26 -8.18 17.44
N GLN A 180 21.04 -7.10 17.58
CA GLN A 180 22.48 -7.13 17.31
C GLN A 180 23.23 -8.14 18.19
N PHE A 181 22.74 -8.39 19.41
CA PHE A 181 23.33 -9.38 20.32
C PHE A 181 23.08 -10.81 19.85
N HIS A 182 21.90 -11.10 19.32
CA HIS A 182 21.63 -12.40 18.71
C HIS A 182 22.47 -12.63 17.45
N TRP A 183 22.65 -11.59 16.62
CA TRP A 183 23.55 -11.65 15.46
C TRP A 183 25.00 -11.94 15.88
N LEU A 184 25.51 -11.19 16.86
CA LEU A 184 26.87 -11.35 17.39
C LEU A 184 27.09 -12.75 17.97
N GLN A 185 26.20 -13.17 18.87
CA GLN A 185 26.32 -14.44 19.57
C GLN A 185 26.23 -15.64 18.62
N SER A 186 25.28 -15.62 17.68
CA SER A 186 25.12 -16.70 16.70
C SER A 186 26.39 -16.88 15.87
N HIS A 187 26.99 -15.78 15.41
CA HIS A 187 28.24 -15.85 14.67
C HIS A 187 29.43 -16.25 15.53
N GLN A 188 29.51 -15.81 16.79
CA GLN A 188 30.54 -16.24 17.72
C GLN A 188 30.51 -17.76 17.96
N TYR A 189 29.32 -18.34 18.11
CA TYR A 189 29.16 -19.79 18.24
C TYR A 189 29.64 -20.54 17.00
N ILE A 190 29.36 -20.04 15.79
CA ILE A 190 29.87 -20.64 14.54
C ILE A 190 31.40 -20.54 14.48
N LEU A 191 31.98 -19.38 14.81
CA LEU A 191 33.43 -19.20 14.82
C LEU A 191 34.14 -20.12 15.82
N ASP A 192 33.54 -20.34 16.99
CA ASP A 192 34.08 -21.26 17.98
C ASP A 192 33.95 -22.72 17.56
N PHE A 193 32.87 -23.06 16.84
CA PHE A 193 32.70 -24.37 16.21
C PHE A 193 33.74 -24.61 15.10
N GLU A 194 34.00 -23.63 14.23
CA GLU A 194 35.00 -23.71 13.15
C GLU A 194 36.40 -24.09 13.66
N LYS A 195 36.77 -23.69 14.89
CA LYS A 195 38.04 -24.06 15.53
C LYS A 195 38.17 -25.56 15.82
N ASN A 196 37.04 -26.26 15.93
CA ASN A 196 36.96 -27.70 16.20
C ASN A 196 36.79 -28.53 14.92
N VAL A 197 36.72 -27.88 13.75
CA VAL A 197 36.54 -28.53 12.45
C VAL A 197 37.80 -28.34 11.60
N ALA A 198 38.15 -29.36 10.83
CA ALA A 198 39.29 -29.27 9.92
C ALA A 198 39.10 -28.09 8.93
N PRO A 199 40.12 -27.24 8.67
CA PRO A 199 39.96 -26.04 7.84
C PRO A 199 39.48 -26.27 6.40
N ASP A 200 39.65 -27.47 5.86
CA ASP A 200 39.18 -27.88 4.54
C ASP A 200 37.69 -28.29 4.53
N ARG A 201 37.05 -28.37 5.70
CA ARG A 201 35.65 -28.77 5.87
C ARG A 201 34.70 -27.61 6.17
N TRP A 202 35.18 -26.37 6.27
CA TRP A 202 34.30 -25.20 6.32
C TRP A 202 34.69 -24.13 5.30
N LEU A 203 33.70 -23.38 4.84
CA LEU A 203 33.85 -22.24 3.93
C LEU A 203 32.95 -21.10 4.41
N ARG A 204 33.50 -19.90 4.53
CA ARG A 204 32.72 -18.70 4.84
C ARG A 204 32.34 -17.96 3.56
N VAL A 205 31.08 -17.59 3.45
CA VAL A 205 30.52 -16.87 2.29
C VAL A 205 29.63 -15.72 2.76
N ARG A 206 29.60 -14.61 2.01
CA ARG A 206 28.58 -13.58 2.16
C ARG A 206 27.38 -13.99 1.32
N GLY A 207 26.19 -14.03 1.92
CA GLY A 207 24.99 -14.41 1.19
C GLY A 207 24.68 -13.41 0.07
N GLU A 208 25.02 -12.15 0.28
CA GLU A 208 24.91 -11.07 -0.71
C GLU A 208 25.69 -11.38 -2.00
N ASP A 209 26.90 -11.92 -1.90
CA ASP A 209 27.73 -12.23 -3.07
C ASP A 209 27.09 -13.33 -3.93
N ILE A 210 26.53 -14.36 -3.29
CA ILE A 210 25.85 -15.46 -3.99
C ILE A 210 24.57 -14.97 -4.66
N LEU A 211 23.80 -14.10 -3.99
CA LEU A 211 22.53 -13.61 -4.54
C LEU A 211 22.74 -12.58 -5.66
N GLU A 212 23.74 -11.70 -5.55
CA GLU A 212 24.02 -10.67 -6.55
C GLU A 212 24.72 -11.26 -7.79
N ASN A 213 25.67 -12.18 -7.61
CA ASN A 213 26.47 -12.76 -8.69
C ASN A 213 26.54 -14.30 -8.64
N PRO A 214 25.39 -15.01 -8.70
CA PRO A 214 25.36 -16.47 -8.54
C PRO A 214 26.21 -17.21 -9.58
N GLN A 215 26.27 -16.71 -10.82
CA GLN A 215 27.08 -17.33 -11.88
C GLN A 215 28.59 -17.24 -11.62
N GLU A 216 29.04 -16.25 -10.87
CA GLU A 216 30.46 -16.04 -10.57
C GLU A 216 30.88 -16.77 -9.29
N VAL A 217 29.99 -16.82 -8.30
CA VAL A 217 30.30 -17.33 -6.95
C VAL A 217 30.04 -18.83 -6.81
N LEU A 218 28.95 -19.35 -7.40
CA LEU A 218 28.58 -20.75 -7.25
C LEU A 218 29.62 -21.75 -7.77
N PRO A 219 30.33 -21.52 -8.90
CA PRO A 219 31.40 -22.42 -9.35
C PRO A 219 32.49 -22.63 -8.28
N GLY A 220 32.90 -21.56 -7.58
CA GLY A 220 33.90 -21.65 -6.52
C GLY A 220 33.43 -22.47 -5.31
N ILE A 221 32.13 -22.37 -4.97
CA ILE A 221 31.53 -23.21 -3.93
C ILE A 221 31.50 -24.67 -4.37
N CYS A 222 31.17 -24.96 -5.63
CA CYS A 222 31.15 -26.32 -6.17
C CYS A 222 32.55 -26.96 -6.18
N GLN A 223 33.57 -26.22 -6.63
CA GLN A 223 34.97 -26.65 -6.57
C GLN A 223 35.40 -26.95 -5.12
N TRP A 224 35.07 -26.06 -4.19
CA TRP A 224 35.37 -26.27 -2.78
C TRP A 224 34.66 -27.50 -2.23
N LEU A 225 33.40 -27.77 -2.62
CA LEU A 225 32.64 -28.97 -2.27
C LEU A 225 33.14 -30.25 -2.96
N GLY A 226 33.98 -30.14 -4.00
CA GLY A 226 34.45 -31.28 -4.78
C GLY A 226 33.35 -31.91 -5.66
N ILE A 227 32.41 -31.09 -6.12
CA ILE A 227 31.31 -31.46 -7.03
C ILE A 227 31.46 -30.71 -8.36
N ASP A 228 30.64 -31.07 -9.36
CA ASP A 228 30.64 -30.45 -10.70
C ASP A 228 30.44 -28.92 -10.62
N ASP A 229 31.37 -28.16 -11.18
CA ASP A 229 31.30 -26.70 -11.27
C ASP A 229 30.93 -26.21 -12.68
N GLY A 230 30.49 -27.13 -13.54
CA GLY A 230 30.08 -26.85 -14.91
C GLY A 230 28.86 -25.91 -15.02
N PRO A 231 28.70 -25.24 -16.17
CA PRO A 231 27.65 -24.25 -16.38
C PRO A 231 26.23 -24.82 -16.29
N ASP A 232 26.04 -26.12 -16.63
CA ASP A 232 24.74 -26.78 -16.55
C ASP A 232 24.33 -27.00 -15.10
N ALA A 233 25.23 -27.52 -14.26
CA ALA A 233 25.00 -27.69 -12.82
C ALA A 233 24.72 -26.35 -12.11
N VAL A 234 25.50 -25.31 -12.44
CA VAL A 234 25.29 -23.94 -11.92
C VAL A 234 23.97 -23.34 -12.43
N THR A 235 23.49 -23.73 -13.61
CA THR A 235 22.18 -23.30 -14.12
C THR A 235 21.07 -23.96 -13.30
N GLU A 236 21.12 -25.26 -13.02
CA GLU A 236 20.14 -25.95 -12.15
C GLU A 236 20.08 -25.31 -10.75
N MET A 237 21.25 -24.98 -10.17
CA MET A 237 21.32 -24.30 -8.87
C MET A 237 20.52 -22.99 -8.80
N ARG A 238 20.32 -22.31 -9.94
CA ARG A 238 19.61 -21.02 -10.00
C ARG A 238 18.09 -21.16 -10.07
N HIS A 239 17.57 -22.37 -10.01
CA HIS A 239 16.14 -22.69 -10.02
C HIS A 239 15.65 -23.27 -8.67
N PRO A 240 15.86 -22.58 -7.53
CA PRO A 240 15.43 -23.08 -6.21
C PRO A 240 13.94 -23.40 -6.12
N GLU A 241 13.10 -22.81 -6.98
CA GLU A 241 11.68 -23.12 -7.13
C GLU A 241 11.38 -24.57 -7.57
N GLU A 242 12.34 -25.27 -8.14
CA GLU A 242 12.20 -26.68 -8.55
C GLU A 242 12.37 -27.66 -7.40
N SER A 243 12.79 -27.19 -6.21
CA SER A 243 12.83 -28.01 -5.00
C SER A 243 11.42 -28.49 -4.61
N PRO A 244 11.23 -29.78 -4.25
CA PRO A 244 9.96 -30.25 -3.72
C PRO A 244 9.58 -29.58 -2.39
N PHE A 245 10.51 -28.88 -1.74
CA PHE A 245 10.29 -28.19 -0.48
C PHE A 245 10.18 -26.66 -0.62
N ALA A 246 10.22 -26.15 -1.86
CA ALA A 246 10.05 -24.74 -2.20
C ALA A 246 8.57 -24.32 -2.32
N CYS A 247 7.73 -24.85 -1.43
CA CYS A 247 6.30 -24.55 -1.35
C CYS A 247 5.78 -24.86 0.06
N TYR A 248 4.58 -24.36 0.38
CA TYR A 248 3.89 -24.77 1.61
C TYR A 248 3.55 -26.27 1.58
N GLY A 249 3.78 -26.94 2.71
CA GLY A 249 3.42 -28.35 2.91
C GLY A 249 1.93 -28.55 3.20
N PRO A 250 1.50 -29.79 3.50
CA PRO A 250 0.12 -30.08 3.86
C PRO A 250 -0.27 -29.41 5.19
N THR A 251 -1.58 -29.29 5.47
CA THR A 251 -2.10 -28.57 6.66
C THR A 251 -1.55 -29.06 8.00
N ASN A 252 -1.16 -30.34 8.10
CA ASN A 252 -0.52 -30.91 9.30
C ASN A 252 1.01 -30.78 9.34
N ALA A 253 1.64 -30.22 8.30
CA ALA A 253 3.07 -29.96 8.21
C ALA A 253 3.34 -28.79 7.25
N LEU A 254 2.78 -27.60 7.54
CA LEU A 254 2.72 -26.48 6.59
C LEU A 254 4.10 -25.85 6.29
N GLY A 255 4.95 -25.71 7.31
CA GLY A 255 6.23 -24.97 7.24
C GLY A 255 7.43 -25.82 6.83
N GLY A 256 8.59 -25.56 7.44
CA GLY A 256 9.86 -26.26 7.17
C GLY A 256 10.91 -25.42 6.44
N ASN A 257 10.59 -24.18 6.10
CA ASN A 257 11.51 -23.15 5.63
C ASN A 257 10.92 -21.78 5.98
N ASP A 258 11.67 -20.72 5.66
CA ASP A 258 11.21 -19.34 5.77
C ASP A 258 9.93 -19.08 4.97
N SER A 259 8.89 -18.50 5.57
CA SER A 259 7.59 -18.24 4.92
C SER A 259 7.73 -17.40 3.66
N ASN A 260 8.60 -16.38 3.69
CA ASN A 260 8.80 -15.47 2.54
C ASN A 260 9.47 -16.19 1.36
N PHE A 261 10.24 -17.26 1.64
CA PHE A 261 10.78 -18.13 0.60
C PHE A 261 9.71 -19.09 0.07
N LEU A 262 8.88 -19.69 0.94
CA LEU A 262 7.82 -20.60 0.52
C LEU A 262 6.74 -19.93 -0.35
N GLU A 263 6.51 -18.63 -0.17
CA GLU A 263 5.58 -17.82 -0.97
C GLU A 263 6.15 -17.43 -2.34
N ALA A 264 7.46 -17.16 -2.41
CA ALA A 264 8.14 -16.70 -3.61
C ALA A 264 9.51 -17.37 -3.74
N PRO A 265 9.54 -18.66 -4.13
CA PRO A 265 10.76 -19.47 -4.05
C PRO A 265 11.79 -19.18 -5.14
N MET A 266 11.40 -18.48 -6.20
CA MET A 266 12.29 -18.15 -7.33
C MET A 266 13.45 -17.26 -6.91
N LEU A 267 14.63 -17.52 -7.49
CA LEU A 267 15.79 -16.65 -7.31
C LEU A 267 15.54 -15.30 -8.01
N ARG A 268 15.33 -14.24 -7.22
CA ARG A 268 15.05 -12.89 -7.72
C ARG A 268 16.36 -12.12 -7.97
N PRO A 269 16.40 -11.21 -8.96
CA PRO A 269 17.51 -10.26 -9.09
C PRO A 269 17.72 -9.55 -7.76
N TYR A 270 18.92 -9.70 -7.20
CA TYR A 270 19.30 -9.12 -5.93
C TYR A 270 20.46 -8.16 -6.13
N ARG A 271 20.41 -7.04 -5.41
CA ARG A 271 21.52 -6.12 -5.28
C ARG A 271 21.67 -5.79 -3.82
N ALA A 272 22.86 -5.96 -3.26
CA ALA A 272 23.08 -5.65 -1.86
C ALA A 272 22.76 -4.17 -1.60
N PRO A 273 21.85 -3.85 -0.65
CA PRO A 273 21.63 -2.47 -0.27
C PRO A 273 22.86 -1.96 0.49
N LYS A 274 23.26 -0.71 0.23
CA LYS A 274 24.28 -0.06 1.07
C LYS A 274 23.81 -0.10 2.51
N SER A 275 24.70 -0.44 3.43
CA SER A 275 24.37 -0.63 4.84
C SER A 275 25.43 0.02 5.74
N PRO A 276 25.03 0.79 6.76
CA PRO A 276 25.98 1.47 7.63
C PRO A 276 26.44 0.54 8.75
N LEU A 277 27.71 0.67 9.13
CA LEU A 277 28.26 0.09 10.38
C LEU A 277 28.36 1.09 11.54
N ASN A 278 28.05 2.37 11.29
CA ASN A 278 28.17 3.46 12.26
C ASN A 278 26.88 4.27 12.27
N GLY A 279 26.60 4.92 13.39
CA GLY A 279 25.41 5.76 13.54
C GLY A 279 24.22 5.00 14.11
N PRO A 280 23.09 5.72 14.29
CA PRO A 280 21.94 5.21 15.02
C PRO A 280 21.27 4.04 14.28
N LEU A 281 20.83 3.05 15.05
CA LEU A 281 20.14 1.86 14.55
C LEU A 281 18.63 2.12 14.45
N PRO A 282 17.97 1.75 13.34
CA PRO A 282 16.56 2.11 13.10
C PRO A 282 15.57 1.40 14.03
N TRP A 283 15.95 0.26 14.63
CA TRP A 283 15.13 -0.47 15.61
C TRP A 283 15.31 0.02 17.06
N ARG A 284 16.17 1.02 17.27
CA ARG A 284 16.45 1.59 18.59
C ARG A 284 15.86 2.98 18.74
N SER A 285 14.92 3.13 19.67
CA SER A 285 14.29 4.42 19.98
C SER A 285 15.23 5.39 20.72
N ASP A 286 16.30 4.89 21.33
CA ASP A 286 17.30 5.65 22.08
C ASP A 286 18.48 6.12 21.22
N ALA A 287 18.38 5.98 19.89
CA ALA A 287 19.45 6.28 18.94
C ALA A 287 20.74 5.47 19.19
N GLY A 288 20.66 4.31 19.84
CA GLY A 288 21.81 3.43 20.06
C GLY A 288 22.44 2.95 18.76
N GLU A 289 23.75 2.73 18.79
CA GLU A 289 24.56 2.29 17.65
C GLU A 289 24.96 0.81 17.78
N PHE A 290 25.64 0.27 16.75
CA PHE A 290 26.31 -1.02 16.91
C PHE A 290 27.39 -0.97 17.97
N VAL A 291 27.44 -2.00 18.82
CA VAL A 291 28.51 -2.18 19.79
C VAL A 291 29.83 -2.47 19.07
N PRO A 292 30.99 -2.11 19.68
CA PRO A 292 32.29 -2.33 19.06
C PRO A 292 32.49 -3.76 18.56
N GLU A 293 32.05 -4.76 19.33
CA GLU A 293 32.17 -6.18 19.01
C GLU A 293 31.41 -6.57 17.75
N VAL A 294 30.24 -5.98 17.48
CA VAL A 294 29.48 -6.20 16.25
C VAL A 294 30.20 -5.59 15.05
N ARG A 295 30.77 -4.39 15.22
CA ARG A 295 31.51 -3.70 14.15
C ARG A 295 32.78 -4.46 13.79
N GLU A 296 33.58 -4.83 14.78
CA GLU A 296 34.80 -5.62 14.59
C GLU A 296 34.51 -6.95 13.88
N LEU A 297 33.44 -7.65 14.32
CA LEU A 297 33.06 -8.91 13.69
C LEU A 297 32.58 -8.71 12.25
N ALA A 298 31.78 -7.68 11.97
CA ALA A 298 31.31 -7.37 10.63
C ALA A 298 32.47 -7.02 9.68
N GLU A 299 33.44 -6.24 10.14
CA GLU A 299 34.66 -5.93 9.39
C GLU A 299 35.47 -7.20 9.09
N SER A 300 35.55 -8.14 10.04
CA SER A 300 36.22 -9.44 9.82
C SER A 300 35.52 -10.32 8.76
N PHE A 301 34.22 -10.09 8.52
CA PHE A 301 33.47 -10.73 7.43
C PHE A 301 33.55 -9.96 6.11
N GLY A 302 34.32 -8.87 6.06
CA GLY A 302 34.50 -8.06 4.86
C GLY A 302 33.39 -7.05 4.62
N TYR A 303 32.52 -6.79 5.60
CA TYR A 303 31.62 -5.63 5.57
C TYR A 303 32.40 -4.36 5.87
N ARG A 304 31.98 -3.26 5.27
CA ARG A 304 32.56 -1.96 5.49
C ARG A 304 31.45 -0.99 5.83
N HIS A 305 31.79 0.08 6.53
CA HIS A 305 30.87 1.19 6.64
C HIS A 305 30.61 1.72 5.23
N GLU A 306 29.37 1.54 4.78
CA GLU A 306 28.86 2.22 3.61
C GLU A 306 27.88 3.25 4.11
N ASP A 307 28.13 4.51 3.76
CA ASP A 307 27.09 5.51 3.89
C ASP A 307 25.86 4.95 3.17
N LEU A 308 24.74 4.83 3.90
CA LEU A 308 23.44 4.72 3.24
C LEU A 308 23.44 5.78 2.13
N PRO A 309 22.89 5.49 0.93
CA PRO A 309 22.66 6.57 -0.02
C PRO A 309 22.04 7.68 0.81
N ALA A 310 22.66 8.86 0.78
CA ALA A 310 22.10 10.02 1.45
C ALA A 310 20.60 9.96 1.16
N LYS A 311 19.75 10.10 2.18
CA LYS A 311 18.35 10.48 1.96
C LYS A 311 18.39 11.39 0.73
N PRO A 312 17.69 11.03 -0.38
CA PRO A 312 17.86 11.71 -1.67
C PRO A 312 18.02 13.17 -1.35
N PRO A 313 19.17 13.77 -1.71
CA PRO A 313 19.80 14.84 -0.94
C PRO A 313 18.70 15.71 -0.36
N THR A 314 18.63 15.83 0.97
CA THR A 314 17.88 16.96 1.56
C THR A 314 18.31 18.13 0.72
N THR A 315 17.33 18.66 0.01
CA THR A 315 17.51 19.48 -1.17
C THR A 315 18.70 20.42 -1.00
N THR A 316 19.50 20.66 -2.04
CA THR A 316 20.43 21.82 -2.03
C THR A 316 19.68 23.14 -1.78
N ASP A 317 18.36 23.09 -1.88
CA ASP A 317 17.44 24.07 -1.37
C ASP A 317 17.51 24.13 0.17
N THR A 318 18.25 25.11 0.67
CA THR A 318 18.39 25.44 2.09
C THR A 318 17.22 26.28 2.62
N ARG A 319 16.23 26.60 1.77
CA ARG A 319 15.06 27.39 2.16
C ARG A 319 14.17 26.57 3.08
N THR A 320 13.63 27.20 4.12
CA THR A 320 12.70 26.53 5.04
C THR A 320 11.30 26.61 4.48
N LEU A 321 10.61 25.47 4.33
CA LEU A 321 9.21 25.46 3.94
C LEU A 321 8.34 26.02 5.08
N VAL A 322 7.57 27.07 4.80
CA VAL A 322 6.70 27.73 5.78
C VAL A 322 5.21 27.60 5.42
N GLY A 323 4.87 27.19 4.20
CA GLY A 323 3.49 27.03 3.78
C GLY A 323 3.29 26.16 2.55
N ILE A 324 2.10 25.58 2.42
CA ILE A 324 1.60 24.95 1.20
C ILE A 324 0.28 25.63 0.84
N GLU A 325 0.19 26.20 -0.36
CA GLU A 325 -1.01 26.84 -0.87
C GLU A 325 -1.53 26.09 -2.12
N PRO A 326 -2.85 25.97 -2.35
CA PRO A 326 -3.37 25.46 -3.61
C PRO A 326 -2.88 26.26 -4.81
N ASP A 327 -2.68 25.61 -5.96
CA ASP A 327 -2.31 26.29 -7.19
C ASP A 327 -3.51 26.98 -7.86
N GLY A 328 -3.98 28.09 -7.27
CA GLY A 328 -5.07 28.90 -7.82
C GLY A 328 -6.48 28.50 -7.38
N LYS A 329 -7.47 29.34 -7.71
CA LYS A 329 -8.85 29.25 -7.20
C LYS A 329 -9.70 28.13 -7.80
N GLY A 330 -9.29 27.60 -8.95
CA GLY A 330 -9.90 26.43 -9.58
C GLY A 330 -9.40 25.10 -8.99
N CYS A 331 -8.32 25.17 -8.20
CA CYS A 331 -7.76 24.06 -7.46
C CYS A 331 -8.33 24.07 -6.03
N PRO A 332 -9.59 23.66 -5.87
CA PRO A 332 -9.67 22.24 -5.54
C PRO A 332 -10.88 21.49 -6.07
N MET A 333 -10.57 20.35 -6.66
CA MET A 333 -11.51 19.24 -6.83
C MET A 333 -11.62 18.44 -5.53
N ALA A 334 -12.64 17.60 -5.42
CA ALA A 334 -12.88 16.72 -4.27
C ALA A 334 -11.60 15.97 -3.84
N HIS A 335 -10.87 15.45 -4.83
CA HIS A 335 -9.61 14.73 -4.62
C HIS A 335 -8.38 15.61 -4.38
N SER A 336 -8.52 16.94 -4.23
CA SER A 336 -7.40 17.88 -4.06
C SER A 336 -7.63 18.99 -3.00
N ASN A 337 -8.84 19.21 -2.46
CA ASN A 337 -9.00 19.97 -1.21
C ASN A 337 -8.98 19.06 0.02
N LEU A 338 -8.79 19.70 1.17
CA LEU A 338 -8.70 19.03 2.46
C LEU A 338 -10.03 18.35 2.84
N MET A 339 -11.17 19.01 2.64
CA MET A 339 -12.49 18.51 3.08
C MET A 339 -13.27 17.68 2.06
N ASP A 340 -12.74 17.50 0.84
CA ASP A 340 -13.39 16.78 -0.27
C ASP A 340 -14.78 17.37 -0.65
N ASP A 341 -14.96 18.70 -0.54
CA ASP A 341 -16.27 19.38 -0.69
C ASP A 341 -16.66 19.74 -2.14
N SER A 342 -15.73 19.62 -3.09
CA SER A 342 -15.92 19.95 -4.50
C SER A 342 -16.35 21.41 -4.81
N LEU A 343 -16.19 22.36 -3.89
CA LEU A 343 -16.46 23.78 -4.14
C LEU A 343 -15.23 24.48 -4.73
N CYS A 344 -15.41 25.15 -5.87
CA CYS A 344 -14.43 26.04 -6.47
C CYS A 344 -14.78 27.51 -6.20
N GLU A 345 -13.80 28.30 -5.76
CA GLU A 345 -13.92 29.75 -5.53
C GLU A 345 -13.78 30.57 -6.82
N LEU A 346 -14.51 30.17 -7.85
CA LEU A 346 -14.56 30.85 -9.15
C LEU A 346 -15.99 31.29 -9.47
N PRO A 347 -16.18 32.46 -10.12
CA PRO A 347 -17.47 32.83 -10.68
C PRO A 347 -17.98 31.72 -11.61
N PRO A 348 -19.27 31.36 -11.58
CA PRO A 348 -19.76 30.24 -12.38
C PRO A 348 -19.80 30.56 -13.90
N LEU A 349 -19.47 29.56 -14.73
CA LEU A 349 -19.69 29.58 -16.18
C LEU A 349 -21.19 29.38 -16.47
N ARG A 350 -21.93 30.49 -16.55
CA ARG A 350 -23.40 30.47 -16.72
C ARG A 350 -23.87 30.33 -18.17
N THR A 351 -23.02 30.64 -19.13
CA THR A 351 -23.33 30.63 -20.55
C THR A 351 -22.17 30.04 -21.32
N LEU A 352 -22.45 29.19 -22.30
CA LEU A 352 -21.43 28.54 -23.12
C LEU A 352 -21.23 29.31 -24.43
N SER A 353 -19.99 29.68 -24.72
CA SER A 353 -19.59 30.40 -25.93
C SER A 353 -18.73 29.56 -26.88
N GLU A 354 -17.91 28.66 -26.34
CA GLU A 354 -17.07 27.74 -27.10
C GLU A 354 -17.02 26.35 -26.45
N VAL A 355 -17.07 25.31 -27.28
CA VAL A 355 -16.71 23.94 -26.91
C VAL A 355 -15.55 23.51 -27.81
N LYS A 356 -14.40 23.26 -27.20
CA LYS A 356 -13.19 22.85 -27.92
C LYS A 356 -12.77 21.45 -27.50
N HIS A 357 -12.83 20.52 -28.44
CA HIS A 357 -12.45 19.14 -28.25
C HIS A 357 -10.97 18.89 -28.63
N VAL A 358 -10.26 18.11 -27.81
CA VAL A 358 -8.88 17.67 -28.02
C VAL A 358 -8.87 16.13 -27.99
N PRO A 359 -8.88 15.47 -29.15
CA PRO A 359 -9.14 14.03 -29.24
C PRO A 359 -7.94 13.14 -28.89
N TYR A 360 -6.72 13.68 -28.76
CA TYR A 360 -5.52 12.93 -28.41
C TYR A 360 -4.61 13.68 -27.42
N PRO A 361 -4.02 13.00 -26.43
CA PRO A 361 -4.24 11.59 -26.05
C PRO A 361 -5.70 11.33 -25.62
N SER A 362 -6.17 10.08 -25.73
CA SER A 362 -7.61 9.78 -25.69
C SER A 362 -8.01 8.75 -24.63
N ARG A 363 -7.08 7.93 -24.15
CA ARG A 363 -7.36 6.80 -23.27
C ARG A 363 -7.21 7.17 -21.82
N GLY A 364 -8.34 7.60 -21.29
CA GLY A 364 -8.57 7.77 -19.88
C GLY A 364 -9.05 6.56 -19.10
N GLY A 365 -9.57 6.85 -17.91
CA GLY A 365 -9.65 5.99 -16.73
C GLY A 365 -10.71 6.44 -15.72
N ILE A 366 -10.61 6.01 -14.46
CA ILE A 366 -11.61 6.38 -13.42
C ILE A 366 -11.36 7.77 -12.84
N ASN A 367 -10.10 8.19 -12.65
CA ASN A 367 -9.75 9.49 -12.03
C ASN A 367 -9.68 10.68 -13.02
N PHE A 368 -10.56 10.72 -14.02
CA PHE A 368 -10.28 11.39 -15.30
C PHE A 368 -10.61 12.87 -15.48
N SER A 369 -10.39 13.71 -14.49
CA SER A 369 -10.49 15.16 -14.69
C SER A 369 -9.20 15.79 -15.19
N GLY A 370 -9.33 16.95 -15.84
CA GLY A 370 -8.23 17.90 -15.81
C GLY A 370 -8.09 18.42 -14.38
N TYR A 371 -6.90 18.75 -13.93
CA TYR A 371 -6.65 19.39 -12.66
C TYR A 371 -6.15 20.78 -12.98
N THR A 372 -6.83 21.80 -12.49
CA THR A 372 -6.62 23.16 -12.93
C THR A 372 -5.77 23.89 -11.92
N GLY A 373 -4.58 24.29 -12.36
CA GLY A 373 -3.74 25.26 -11.68
C GLY A 373 -4.10 26.68 -12.08
N GLU A 374 -3.35 27.67 -11.60
CA GLU A 374 -3.49 29.07 -12.03
C GLU A 374 -3.15 29.25 -13.53
N LYS A 375 -2.16 28.51 -14.04
CA LYS A 375 -1.63 28.69 -15.41
C LYS A 375 -2.05 27.61 -16.42
N TYR A 376 -2.38 26.41 -15.96
CA TYR A 376 -2.61 25.27 -16.86
C TYR A 376 -3.58 24.26 -16.26
N ALA A 377 -4.13 23.41 -17.12
CA ALA A 377 -4.87 22.22 -16.75
C ALA A 377 -4.01 20.97 -16.98
N ILE A 378 -3.80 20.14 -15.97
CA ILE A 378 -3.13 18.84 -16.09
C ILE A 378 -4.18 17.75 -16.25
N CYS A 379 -4.20 17.08 -17.39
CA CYS A 379 -5.05 15.92 -17.62
C CYS A 379 -4.24 14.64 -17.42
N VAL A 380 -4.82 13.69 -16.71
CA VAL A 380 -4.29 12.33 -16.53
C VAL A 380 -4.56 11.51 -17.80
N TYR A 381 -3.77 10.48 -18.10
CA TYR A 381 -4.04 9.41 -19.10
C TYR A 381 -3.57 8.06 -18.56
N GLU A 382 -4.44 7.05 -18.57
CA GLU A 382 -4.24 5.80 -17.82
C GLU A 382 -3.62 4.71 -18.69
N SER A 383 -3.66 4.87 -20.01
CA SER A 383 -3.01 3.92 -20.90
C SER A 383 -1.47 4.01 -20.80
N ALA A 384 -0.80 2.87 -20.68
CA ALA A 384 0.65 2.79 -20.82
C ALA A 384 1.15 3.25 -22.21
N ARG A 385 0.26 3.30 -23.22
CA ARG A 385 0.58 3.77 -24.57
C ARG A 385 0.63 5.31 -24.69
N GLU A 386 0.08 6.01 -23.71
CA GLU A 386 -0.04 7.47 -23.66
C GLU A 386 0.86 8.03 -22.53
N PRO A 387 1.24 9.32 -22.57
CA PRO A 387 1.89 9.98 -21.44
C PRO A 387 0.95 10.02 -20.23
N ALA A 388 1.42 9.72 -19.01
CA ALA A 388 0.56 9.68 -17.82
C ALA A 388 -0.13 11.01 -17.50
N LEU A 389 0.56 12.12 -17.73
CA LEU A 389 0.10 13.48 -17.46
C LEU A 389 0.42 14.38 -18.66
N VAL A 390 -0.52 15.24 -19.04
CA VAL A 390 -0.36 16.28 -20.06
C VAL A 390 -0.91 17.61 -19.53
N ALA A 391 -0.09 18.66 -19.56
CA ALA A 391 -0.52 20.00 -19.22
C ALA A 391 -0.98 20.77 -20.46
N PHE A 392 -2.09 21.48 -20.32
CA PHE A 392 -2.69 22.34 -21.33
C PHE A 392 -2.79 23.77 -20.82
N ASP A 393 -2.44 24.71 -21.67
CA ASP A 393 -2.66 26.13 -21.44
C ASP A 393 -4.17 26.42 -21.39
N VAL A 394 -4.64 26.98 -20.28
CA VAL A 394 -6.08 27.20 -20.05
C VAL A 394 -6.69 28.26 -20.98
N ASN A 395 -5.88 29.20 -21.49
CA ASN A 395 -6.34 30.25 -22.40
C ASN A 395 -6.54 29.72 -23.82
N THR A 396 -5.62 28.89 -24.29
CA THR A 396 -5.55 28.46 -25.69
C THR A 396 -5.97 27.01 -25.90
N GLY A 397 -5.99 26.19 -24.85
CA GLY A 397 -6.17 24.74 -24.91
C GLY A 397 -5.01 24.00 -25.61
N ARG A 398 -3.85 24.63 -25.76
CA ARG A 398 -2.66 24.01 -26.36
C ARG A 398 -1.87 23.25 -25.31
N LYS A 399 -1.32 22.09 -25.69
CA LYS A 399 -0.39 21.33 -24.84
C LYS A 399 0.88 22.16 -24.56
N ILE A 400 1.25 22.25 -23.29
CA ILE A 400 2.48 22.92 -22.81
C ILE A 400 3.58 21.88 -22.62
N TRP A 401 3.31 20.86 -21.82
CA TRP A 401 4.25 19.77 -21.52
C TRP A 401 3.51 18.45 -21.33
N GLN A 402 4.26 17.36 -21.36
CA GLN A 402 3.77 16.03 -21.03
C GLN A 402 4.88 15.24 -20.33
N THR A 403 4.49 14.30 -19.49
CA THR A 403 5.43 13.34 -18.88
C THR A 403 6.07 12.44 -19.93
N LYS A 404 7.25 11.91 -19.61
CA LYS A 404 7.80 10.76 -20.35
C LYS A 404 6.97 9.52 -20.02
N ARG A 405 6.93 8.52 -20.92
CA ARG A 405 6.02 7.36 -20.79
C ARG A 405 6.34 6.50 -19.56
N GLU A 406 7.60 6.44 -19.18
CA GLU A 406 8.11 5.67 -18.04
C GLU A 406 7.83 6.32 -16.68
N ILE A 407 7.30 7.55 -16.63
CA ILE A 407 6.84 8.18 -15.40
C ILE A 407 5.40 7.72 -15.14
N LEU A 408 5.14 7.26 -13.92
CA LEU A 408 3.87 6.65 -13.48
C LEU A 408 3.45 5.51 -14.41
N ASP A 409 4.38 4.60 -14.70
CA ASP A 409 4.13 3.47 -15.61
C ASP A 409 3.07 2.51 -15.04
N GLN A 410 2.53 1.63 -15.88
CA GLN A 410 1.57 0.63 -15.44
C GLN A 410 2.19 -0.23 -14.32
N PRO A 411 1.51 -0.34 -13.15
CA PRO A 411 2.03 -1.13 -12.06
C PRO A 411 2.32 -2.56 -12.50
N LYS A 412 3.52 -3.08 -12.21
CA LYS A 412 4.03 -4.38 -12.75
C LYS A 412 3.15 -5.59 -12.41
N ASP A 413 2.28 -5.40 -11.44
CA ASP A 413 1.71 -6.42 -10.59
C ASP A 413 0.20 -6.22 -10.40
N SER A 414 -0.39 -5.31 -11.20
CA SER A 414 -1.81 -4.94 -11.17
C SER A 414 -2.62 -5.82 -12.12
N THR A 415 -3.72 -6.37 -11.61
CA THR A 415 -4.77 -7.03 -12.41
C THR A 415 -5.72 -6.01 -13.07
N ALA A 416 -5.71 -4.76 -12.62
CA ALA A 416 -6.51 -3.68 -13.20
C ALA A 416 -5.83 -3.11 -14.46
N PRO A 417 -6.59 -2.80 -15.53
CA PRO A 417 -6.05 -2.23 -16.76
C PRO A 417 -5.59 -0.78 -16.55
N GLY A 418 -4.34 -0.46 -16.89
CA GLY A 418 -3.82 0.91 -16.90
C GLY A 418 -2.97 1.31 -15.70
N ARG A 419 -2.59 2.59 -15.64
CA ARG A 419 -1.65 3.16 -14.66
C ARG A 419 -2.26 3.43 -13.29
N TRP A 420 -3.58 3.64 -13.23
CA TRP A 420 -4.36 4.00 -12.04
C TRP A 420 -3.73 5.11 -11.18
N ILE A 421 -3.71 6.34 -11.72
CA ILE A 421 -3.14 7.50 -11.02
C ILE A 421 -4.15 7.97 -9.97
N SER A 422 -3.85 7.79 -8.69
CA SER A 422 -4.80 7.95 -7.59
C SER A 422 -4.49 9.11 -6.64
N GLY A 423 -3.57 9.99 -7.00
CA GLY A 423 -3.24 11.12 -6.15
C GLY A 423 -2.53 12.24 -6.90
N LEU A 424 -3.29 13.17 -7.49
CA LEU A 424 -2.76 14.38 -8.11
C LEU A 424 -3.03 15.60 -7.24
N LEU A 425 -1.97 16.37 -6.94
CA LEU A 425 -2.01 17.56 -6.10
C LEU A 425 -1.16 18.68 -6.73
N LEU A 426 -1.78 19.82 -7.00
CA LEU A 426 -1.13 21.01 -7.55
C LEU A 426 -1.07 22.07 -6.45
N VAL A 427 0.13 22.44 -6.04
CA VAL A 427 0.35 23.37 -4.92
C VAL A 427 1.53 24.30 -5.19
N ASN A 428 1.56 25.42 -4.48
CA ASN A 428 2.71 26.28 -4.32
C ASN A 428 3.33 26.00 -2.95
N LEU A 429 4.61 25.62 -2.95
CA LEU A 429 5.44 25.58 -1.75
C LEU A 429 5.92 27.00 -1.45
N VAL A 430 5.63 27.51 -0.25
CA VAL A 430 6.02 28.84 0.20
C VAL A 430 7.18 28.71 1.17
N PHE A 431 8.25 29.44 0.92
CA PHE A 431 9.47 29.39 1.71
C PHE A 431 9.66 30.64 2.59
N ASP A 432 10.52 30.52 3.60
CA ASP A 432 10.87 31.57 4.56
C ASP A 432 11.41 32.86 3.93
N ASP A 433 12.10 32.75 2.79
CA ASP A 433 12.56 33.88 1.99
C ASP A 433 11.46 34.55 1.14
N GLY A 434 10.22 34.05 1.22
CA GLY A 434 9.06 34.52 0.47
C GLY A 434 8.96 33.99 -0.96
N SER A 435 9.93 33.18 -1.41
CA SER A 435 9.88 32.52 -2.71
C SER A 435 8.79 31.44 -2.75
N ARG A 436 8.33 31.13 -3.96
CA ARG A 436 7.23 30.20 -4.22
C ARG A 436 7.62 29.23 -5.32
N ASP A 437 7.49 27.94 -5.05
CA ASP A 437 7.72 26.88 -6.04
C ASP A 437 6.42 26.15 -6.34
N ARG A 438 5.94 26.27 -7.58
CA ARG A 438 4.81 25.47 -8.07
C ARG A 438 5.26 24.01 -8.26
N ARG A 439 4.48 23.08 -7.70
CA ARG A 439 4.76 21.64 -7.68
C ARG A 439 3.53 20.86 -8.09
N VAL A 440 3.77 19.77 -8.81
CA VAL A 440 2.75 18.77 -9.18
C VAL A 440 3.17 17.45 -8.57
N TYR A 441 2.38 16.96 -7.63
CA TYR A 441 2.57 15.62 -7.06
C TYR A 441 1.59 14.67 -7.69
N ALA A 442 2.09 13.51 -8.12
CA ALA A 442 1.28 12.47 -8.74
C ALA A 442 1.71 11.10 -8.20
N ALA A 443 0.78 10.17 -7.99
CA ALA A 443 1.10 8.84 -7.49
C ALA A 443 0.25 7.74 -8.15
N ASN A 444 0.81 6.53 -8.20
CA ASN A 444 0.12 5.28 -8.45
C ASN A 444 0.56 4.21 -7.41
N ALA A 445 0.20 2.94 -7.65
CA ALA A 445 0.55 1.84 -6.74
C ALA A 445 2.04 1.59 -6.58
N ASP A 446 2.84 1.86 -7.61
CA ASP A 446 4.27 1.54 -7.62
C ASP A 446 5.13 2.73 -7.20
N GLU A 447 4.70 3.95 -7.51
CA GLU A 447 5.51 5.15 -7.28
C GLU A 447 4.73 6.46 -7.09
N MET A 448 5.45 7.43 -6.54
CA MET A 448 5.05 8.83 -6.44
C MET A 448 6.14 9.73 -7.03
N VAL A 449 5.72 10.78 -7.71
CA VAL A 449 6.58 11.74 -8.41
C VAL A 449 6.20 13.17 -8.04
N CYS A 450 7.21 14.03 -7.92
CA CYS A 450 7.09 15.48 -7.86
C CYS A 450 7.68 16.10 -9.13
N LEU A 451 6.88 16.92 -9.80
CA LEU A 451 7.26 17.66 -11.01
C LEU A 451 7.24 19.16 -10.73
N ASP A 452 8.10 19.90 -11.42
CA ASP A 452 8.04 21.37 -11.47
C ASP A 452 6.93 21.86 -12.41
N GLU A 453 6.77 23.18 -12.52
CA GLU A 453 5.75 23.81 -13.38
C GLU A 453 5.88 23.49 -14.89
N ASN A 454 7.03 22.94 -15.31
CA ASN A 454 7.32 22.57 -16.70
C ASN A 454 7.26 21.05 -16.92
N GLY A 455 6.83 20.28 -15.91
CA GLY A 455 6.73 18.82 -15.98
C GLY A 455 8.07 18.10 -15.84
N LYS A 456 9.13 18.78 -15.40
CA LYS A 456 10.42 18.14 -15.11
C LYS A 456 10.38 17.50 -13.72
N THR A 457 10.84 16.26 -13.63
CA THR A 457 10.96 15.53 -12.37
C THR A 457 11.97 16.21 -11.43
N ILE A 458 11.50 16.54 -10.23
CA ILE A 458 12.32 17.00 -9.11
C ILE A 458 12.77 15.78 -8.31
N TRP A 459 11.81 14.96 -7.91
CA TRP A 459 12.05 13.67 -7.27
C TRP A 459 10.99 12.65 -7.68
N ARG A 460 11.34 11.38 -7.58
CA ARG A 460 10.50 10.21 -7.91
C ARG A 460 10.92 9.09 -6.98
N ARG A 461 9.97 8.46 -6.29
CA ARG A 461 10.26 7.36 -5.36
C ARG A 461 9.21 6.26 -5.43
N PRO A 462 9.58 5.00 -5.16
CA PRO A 462 8.61 3.92 -5.02
C PRO A 462 7.66 4.16 -3.84
N THR A 463 6.36 3.91 -4.04
CA THR A 463 5.33 4.06 -2.99
C THR A 463 5.60 3.11 -1.84
N ALA A 464 6.10 1.90 -2.12
CA ALA A 464 6.49 0.92 -1.12
C ALA A 464 7.62 1.41 -0.20
N GLU A 465 8.61 2.15 -0.73
CA GLU A 465 9.66 2.74 0.10
C GLU A 465 9.14 3.86 1.00
N MET A 466 8.14 4.62 0.53
CA MET A 466 7.53 5.69 1.33
C MET A 466 6.75 5.14 2.52
N ALA A 467 6.13 3.97 2.36
CA ALA A 467 5.36 3.27 3.37
C ALA A 467 6.18 2.39 4.32
N GLY A 468 7.51 2.37 4.18
CA GLY A 468 8.42 1.67 5.08
C GLY A 468 8.16 0.17 5.24
N GLU A 469 8.67 -0.39 6.33
CA GLU A 469 8.66 -1.83 6.65
C GLU A 469 7.29 -2.33 7.14
N ALA A 470 6.30 -1.44 7.27
CA ALA A 470 4.91 -1.77 7.59
C ALA A 470 4.16 -2.49 6.44
N ALA A 471 4.83 -2.72 5.32
CA ALA A 471 4.32 -3.31 4.09
C ALA A 471 4.69 -4.80 3.97
N ASP A 472 4.02 -5.68 4.74
CA ASP A 472 4.17 -7.14 4.58
C ASP A 472 3.58 -7.67 3.24
N THR A 473 2.86 -6.84 2.48
CA THR A 473 2.28 -7.15 1.14
C THR A 473 2.14 -5.90 0.25
N LYS A 474 1.63 -6.03 -0.99
CA LYS A 474 1.28 -4.92 -1.90
C LYS A 474 0.32 -3.92 -1.22
N ILE A 475 0.86 -2.81 -0.69
CA ILE A 475 0.12 -1.74 0.00
C ILE A 475 -0.92 -1.02 -0.87
N GLY A 476 -0.82 -1.14 -2.20
CA GLY A 476 -1.63 -0.39 -3.16
C GLY A 476 -1.26 1.09 -3.24
N GLY A 477 -1.88 1.81 -4.17
CA GLY A 477 -1.63 3.25 -4.38
C GLY A 477 -2.23 4.14 -3.31
N ALA A 478 -1.69 5.36 -3.19
CA ALA A 478 -2.27 6.44 -2.40
C ALA A 478 -3.73 6.69 -2.84
N ARG A 479 -4.69 6.75 -1.92
CA ARG A 479 -6.11 6.98 -2.26
C ARG A 479 -6.40 8.39 -2.75
N CYS A 480 -5.74 9.38 -2.16
CA CYS A 480 -5.59 10.75 -2.65
C CYS A 480 -4.40 11.38 -1.91
N LEU A 481 -4.00 12.58 -2.35
CA LEU A 481 -2.96 13.36 -1.67
C LEU A 481 -3.59 14.56 -0.97
N ARG A 482 -3.14 14.81 0.25
CA ARG A 482 -3.51 15.95 1.10
C ARG A 482 -2.24 16.60 1.63
N TYR A 483 -2.38 17.75 2.28
CA TYR A 483 -1.30 18.35 3.04
C TYR A 483 -1.78 18.78 4.42
N SER A 484 -0.91 18.62 5.41
CA SER A 484 -1.16 18.89 6.82
C SER A 484 -0.67 20.28 7.23
N LYS A 485 -1.09 20.77 8.40
CA LYS A 485 -0.73 22.12 8.87
C LYS A 485 0.76 22.31 9.13
N ASP A 486 1.49 21.23 9.40
CA ASP A 486 2.96 21.25 9.52
C ASP A 486 3.66 21.10 8.16
N ASN A 487 2.95 21.42 7.08
CA ASN A 487 3.45 21.51 5.71
C ASN A 487 4.01 20.19 5.17
N LYS A 488 3.43 19.06 5.56
CA LYS A 488 3.77 17.74 4.98
C LYS A 488 2.66 17.23 4.08
N ILE A 489 3.02 16.50 3.03
CA ILE A 489 2.05 15.76 2.22
C ILE A 489 1.65 14.51 2.98
N VAL A 490 0.34 14.25 3.07
CA VAL A 490 -0.25 13.10 3.75
C VAL A 490 -1.09 12.31 2.76
N PHE A 491 -0.97 10.99 2.80
CA PHE A 491 -1.83 10.08 2.06
C PHE A 491 -2.04 8.78 2.81
N VAL A 492 -3.08 8.03 2.45
CA VAL A 492 -3.31 6.68 2.96
C VAL A 492 -3.41 5.71 1.77
N THR A 493 -2.76 4.56 1.88
CA THR A 493 -2.76 3.52 0.86
C THR A 493 -4.05 2.69 0.93
N HIS A 494 -4.31 1.87 -0.11
CA HIS A 494 -5.45 0.95 -0.10
C HIS A 494 -5.46 0.00 1.11
N GLN A 495 -4.30 -0.47 1.54
CA GLN A 495 -4.16 -1.39 2.67
C GLN A 495 -4.09 -0.67 4.03
N GLY A 496 -4.42 0.62 4.09
CA GLY A 496 -4.48 1.34 5.37
C GLY A 496 -3.12 1.66 5.95
N VAL A 497 -2.15 2.04 5.11
CA VAL A 497 -0.90 2.63 5.59
C VAL A 497 -0.94 4.12 5.35
N LEU A 498 -0.99 4.89 6.43
CA LEU A 498 -0.86 6.35 6.37
C LEU A 498 0.62 6.70 6.22
N CYS A 499 0.93 7.56 5.26
CA CYS A 499 2.27 8.04 4.99
C CYS A 499 2.27 9.57 5.02
N LYS A 500 3.30 10.14 5.65
CA LYS A 500 3.59 11.57 5.69
C LYS A 500 4.97 11.79 5.11
N ILE A 501 5.07 12.67 4.12
CA ILE A 501 6.32 12.94 3.42
C ILE A 501 6.62 14.43 3.38
N ASP A 502 7.91 14.75 3.31
CA ASP A 502 8.36 16.09 3.02
C ASP A 502 8.10 16.41 1.54
N PRO A 503 7.35 17.49 1.22
CA PRO A 503 7.05 17.83 -0.16
C PRO A 503 8.29 18.25 -0.95
N VAL A 504 9.33 18.79 -0.30
CA VAL A 504 10.48 19.40 -0.98
C VAL A 504 11.37 18.33 -1.61
N ASP A 505 11.72 17.29 -0.84
CA ASP A 505 12.62 16.20 -1.27
C ASP A 505 11.96 14.82 -1.40
N GLY A 506 10.70 14.69 -0.96
CA GLY A 506 9.97 13.42 -0.97
C GLY A 506 10.41 12.45 0.12
N SER A 507 11.19 12.89 1.10
CA SER A 507 11.63 12.05 2.22
C SER A 507 10.44 11.67 3.12
N THR A 508 10.47 10.45 3.64
CA THR A 508 9.43 9.98 4.55
C THR A 508 9.63 10.63 5.92
N VAL A 509 8.59 11.29 6.42
CA VAL A 509 8.53 11.91 7.75
C VAL A 509 7.91 10.95 8.75
N ASP A 510 6.81 10.30 8.38
CA ASP A 510 6.11 9.36 9.25
C ASP A 510 5.36 8.29 8.44
N VAL A 511 5.22 7.11 9.04
CA VAL A 511 4.49 5.96 8.51
C VAL A 511 3.69 5.33 9.63
N TYR A 512 2.39 5.22 9.42
CA TYR A 512 1.46 4.68 10.40
C TYR A 512 0.55 3.61 9.78
N PRO A 513 0.83 2.31 10.00
CA PRO A 513 -0.09 1.24 9.61
C PRO A 513 -1.32 1.23 10.51
N ILE A 514 -2.49 1.33 9.88
CA ILE A 514 -3.79 1.36 10.58
C ILE A 514 -4.25 -0.09 10.74
N ARG A 515 -3.99 -0.62 11.94
CA ARG A 515 -4.32 -1.98 12.34
C ARG A 515 -5.14 -1.98 13.62
N ASP A 516 -6.01 -2.96 13.77
CA ASP A 516 -6.78 -3.19 14.99
C ASP A 516 -7.12 -4.68 15.13
N LEU A 517 -7.60 -5.08 16.31
CA LEU A 517 -8.17 -6.41 16.53
C LEU A 517 -9.58 -6.49 15.93
N LEU A 518 -9.82 -7.51 15.14
CA LEU A 518 -11.12 -7.92 14.62
C LEU A 518 -11.51 -9.27 15.25
N MET A 519 -12.75 -9.38 15.74
CA MET A 519 -13.27 -10.65 16.25
C MET A 519 -13.74 -11.52 15.08
N VAL A 520 -13.03 -12.62 14.82
CA VAL A 520 -13.37 -13.61 13.79
C VAL A 520 -13.68 -14.93 14.48
N ASP A 521 -14.90 -15.44 14.30
CA ASP A 521 -15.39 -16.68 14.94
C ASP A 521 -15.17 -16.72 16.46
N GLY A 522 -15.32 -15.56 17.12
CA GLY A 522 -15.15 -15.41 18.56
C GLY A 522 -13.69 -15.33 19.04
N GLN A 523 -12.70 -15.27 18.13
CA GLN A 523 -11.29 -15.07 18.46
C GLN A 523 -10.80 -13.71 17.96
N PRO A 524 -10.03 -12.95 18.77
CA PRO A 524 -9.41 -11.72 18.32
C PRO A 524 -8.26 -12.03 17.34
N GLN A 525 -8.30 -11.42 16.15
CA GLN A 525 -7.25 -11.50 15.15
C GLN A 525 -6.79 -10.08 14.78
N MET A 526 -5.49 -9.90 14.50
CA MET A 526 -5.03 -8.64 13.94
C MET A 526 -5.60 -8.47 12.53
N ALA A 527 -6.04 -7.26 12.23
CA ALA A 527 -6.66 -6.90 10.96
C ALA A 527 -6.11 -5.58 10.46
N GLY A 528 -5.80 -5.53 9.15
CA GLY A 528 -5.52 -4.29 8.44
C GLY A 528 -6.80 -3.53 8.10
N TYR A 529 -6.73 -2.21 8.08
CA TYR A 529 -7.85 -1.38 7.68
C TYR A 529 -7.83 -1.10 6.17
N LYS A 530 -8.69 -1.76 5.41
CA LYS A 530 -8.81 -1.52 3.97
C LYS A 530 -9.56 -0.22 3.71
N VAL A 531 -8.83 0.79 3.24
CA VAL A 531 -9.39 2.11 2.95
C VAL A 531 -10.06 2.10 1.60
N MET A 532 -11.35 2.45 1.55
CA MET A 532 -12.14 2.27 0.35
C MET A 532 -12.05 3.43 -0.65
N GLN A 533 -11.78 4.67 -0.20
CA GLN A 533 -11.69 5.90 -1.04
C GLN A 533 -10.74 6.97 -0.48
N SER A 534 -10.78 8.15 -1.09
CA SER A 534 -10.28 9.42 -0.59
C SER A 534 -10.49 9.62 0.90
N ILE A 535 -9.55 10.34 1.46
CA ILE A 535 -9.51 10.80 2.84
C ILE A 535 -9.93 12.26 2.92
N VAL A 536 -10.55 12.62 4.04
CA VAL A 536 -10.86 14.00 4.41
C VAL A 536 -9.86 14.41 5.49
N LEU A 537 -9.34 15.62 5.42
CA LEU A 537 -8.51 16.23 6.45
C LEU A 537 -9.22 17.50 6.93
N VAL A 538 -9.66 17.51 8.18
CA VAL A 538 -10.22 18.70 8.83
C VAL A 538 -9.23 19.11 9.90
N ASP A 539 -8.67 20.31 9.75
CA ASP A 539 -7.56 20.77 10.58
C ASP A 539 -6.39 19.78 10.59
N ASP A 540 -6.17 19.12 11.72
CA ASP A 540 -5.08 18.18 11.97
C ASP A 540 -5.60 16.73 12.09
N THR A 541 -6.88 16.50 11.81
CA THR A 541 -7.57 15.22 11.93
C THR A 541 -7.95 14.67 10.56
N LEU A 542 -7.36 13.54 10.22
CA LEU A 542 -7.66 12.78 9.02
C LEU A 542 -8.81 11.80 9.29
N TYR A 543 -9.81 11.81 8.43
CA TYR A 543 -10.94 10.89 8.41
C TYR A 543 -10.87 9.99 7.18
N MET A 544 -11.13 8.70 7.39
CA MET A 544 -11.06 7.71 6.33
C MET A 544 -12.10 6.61 6.51
N GLN A 545 -12.77 6.30 5.41
CA GLN A 545 -13.79 5.27 5.37
C GLN A 545 -13.23 3.94 4.84
N GLY A 546 -13.50 2.86 5.55
CA GLY A 546 -12.93 1.55 5.26
C GLY A 546 -13.49 0.46 6.15
N ALA A 547 -12.88 -0.72 6.10
CA ALA A 547 -13.28 -1.87 6.91
C ALA A 547 -12.04 -2.63 7.40
N LEU A 548 -12.12 -3.19 8.61
CA LEU A 548 -11.12 -4.12 9.09
C LEU A 548 -11.24 -5.45 8.34
N THR A 549 -10.11 -5.96 7.87
CA THR A 549 -10.00 -7.26 7.20
C THR A 549 -8.89 -8.06 7.87
N ALA A 550 -9.19 -9.27 8.34
CA ALA A 550 -8.20 -10.15 8.95
C ALA A 550 -7.13 -10.58 7.94
N ASP A 551 -5.88 -10.68 8.37
CA ASP A 551 -4.74 -10.89 7.47
C ASP A 551 -4.68 -12.29 6.81
N HIS A 552 -5.43 -13.28 7.34
CA HIS A 552 -5.33 -14.69 6.93
C HIS A 552 -6.64 -15.32 6.45
N THR A 553 -7.68 -14.53 6.17
CA THR A 553 -8.95 -15.05 5.66
C THR A 553 -9.16 -14.68 4.19
N THR A 554 -9.70 -15.62 3.41
CA THR A 554 -10.35 -15.26 2.13
C THR A 554 -11.40 -14.20 2.42
N GLU A 555 -11.58 -13.18 1.55
CA GLU A 555 -12.38 -11.94 1.67
C GLU A 555 -13.77 -11.98 2.37
N LYS A 556 -14.28 -13.15 2.76
CA LYS A 556 -15.56 -13.39 3.42
C LYS A 556 -15.67 -12.91 4.87
N THR A 557 -14.60 -12.51 5.55
CA THR A 557 -14.68 -11.96 6.91
C THR A 557 -14.25 -10.50 6.94
N MET A 558 -15.14 -9.63 6.47
CA MET A 558 -14.98 -8.18 6.52
C MET A 558 -15.90 -7.62 7.60
N ASP A 559 -15.34 -6.76 8.44
CA ASP A 559 -16.08 -5.95 9.41
C ASP A 559 -17.00 -4.94 8.69
N PRO A 560 -18.10 -4.45 9.30
CA PRO A 560 -18.87 -3.38 8.70
C PRO A 560 -17.99 -2.16 8.36
N VAL A 561 -18.37 -1.50 7.27
CA VAL A 561 -17.74 -0.25 6.84
C VAL A 561 -17.92 0.79 7.93
N ARG A 562 -16.81 1.42 8.28
CA ARG A 562 -16.72 2.40 9.34
C ARG A 562 -15.92 3.62 8.90
N LEU A 563 -16.05 4.68 9.67
CA LEU A 563 -15.23 5.86 9.63
C LEU A 563 -14.18 5.77 10.75
N MET A 564 -12.92 6.07 10.44
CA MET A 564 -11.83 6.18 11.41
C MET A 564 -11.21 7.57 11.36
N ARG A 565 -10.71 8.03 12.51
CA ARG A 565 -10.01 9.30 12.68
C ARG A 565 -8.58 9.12 13.18
N VAL A 566 -7.64 9.85 12.59
CA VAL A 566 -6.21 9.83 12.93
C VAL A 566 -5.69 11.26 12.99
N GLN A 567 -4.98 11.59 14.06
CA GLN A 567 -4.26 12.86 14.18
C GLN A 567 -3.01 12.78 13.32
N VAL A 568 -2.78 13.76 12.44
CA VAL A 568 -1.64 13.76 11.50
C VAL A 568 -0.59 14.83 11.78
N SER A 569 -0.92 15.81 12.62
CA SER A 569 -0.04 16.92 13.03
C SER A 569 -0.40 17.43 14.43
N GLY A 570 0.48 18.20 15.07
CA GLY A 570 0.20 18.82 16.36
C GLY A 570 0.44 17.94 17.61
N ASN A 571 1.04 16.75 17.45
CA ASN A 571 1.37 15.83 18.56
C ASN A 571 2.69 16.15 19.29
N GLY A 572 3.45 17.16 18.85
CA GLY A 572 4.72 17.57 19.45
C GLY A 572 5.96 16.81 18.96
N ASP A 573 5.79 15.66 18.30
CA ASP A 573 6.87 14.84 17.72
C ASP A 573 6.72 14.61 16.19
N ASP A 574 5.82 15.37 15.54
CA ASP A 574 5.44 15.29 14.13
C ASP A 574 4.89 13.92 13.67
N LYS A 575 4.63 12.98 14.58
CA LYS A 575 4.08 11.66 14.27
C LYS A 575 2.56 11.63 14.22
N SER A 576 2.04 10.75 13.40
CA SER A 576 0.62 10.44 13.31
C SER A 576 0.23 9.50 14.44
N ALA A 577 -0.92 9.75 15.04
CA ALA A 577 -1.44 8.94 16.14
C ALA A 577 -2.93 8.69 15.93
N ARG A 578 -3.36 7.43 16.06
CA ARG A 578 -4.79 7.14 16.05
C ARG A 578 -5.44 7.79 17.26
N LEU A 579 -6.48 8.57 17.00
CA LEU A 579 -7.30 9.14 18.05
C LEU A 579 -8.28 8.08 18.52
N THR A 580 -8.07 7.57 19.73
CA THR A 580 -9.07 6.73 20.40
C THR A 580 -10.21 7.60 20.87
N GLU A 581 -11.44 7.17 20.60
CA GLU A 581 -12.66 7.74 21.18
C GLU A 581 -12.51 7.73 22.72
N THR A 582 -12.46 8.89 23.37
CA THR A 582 -12.16 8.98 24.81
C THR A 582 -13.26 8.34 25.66
N ASP A 583 -12.85 7.56 26.67
CA ASP A 583 -13.60 6.72 27.61
C ASP A 583 -14.08 5.35 27.13
N VAL A 584 -13.26 4.31 27.37
CA VAL A 584 -13.77 3.00 27.80
C VAL A 584 -12.87 2.43 28.90
N THR A 585 -13.15 2.83 30.15
CA THR A 585 -12.70 2.11 31.35
C THR A 585 -13.54 0.84 31.63
N GLY A 586 -14.22 0.28 30.63
CA GLY A 586 -15.07 -0.92 30.81
C GLY A 586 -15.26 -1.78 29.56
N ALA A 587 -14.74 -3.01 29.60
CA ALA A 587 -15.14 -4.18 28.79
C ALA A 587 -15.40 -4.00 27.27
N SER A 588 -14.41 -4.43 26.49
CA SER A 588 -14.30 -4.90 25.10
C SER A 588 -15.46 -5.00 24.06
N SER A 589 -16.72 -4.61 24.27
CA SER A 589 -17.78 -4.72 23.24
C SER A 589 -18.10 -3.43 22.48
N ASP A 590 -18.04 -2.26 23.13
CA ASP A 590 -18.66 -1.04 22.59
C ASP A 590 -17.79 -0.29 21.59
N ARG A 591 -16.47 -0.53 21.62
CA ARG A 591 -15.50 0.07 20.69
C ARG A 591 -15.80 -0.24 19.21
N TYR A 592 -16.51 -1.35 18.95
CA TYR A 592 -16.83 -1.80 17.60
C TYR A 592 -18.04 -1.08 16.97
N GLN A 593 -18.80 -0.29 17.75
CA GLN A 593 -20.01 0.41 17.29
C GLN A 593 -19.74 1.82 16.74
N PHE A 594 -18.60 2.44 17.09
CA PHE A 594 -18.30 3.81 16.65
C PHE A 594 -17.99 3.90 15.17
N GLY A 595 -18.53 4.94 14.53
CA GLY A 595 -18.29 5.25 13.12
C GLY A 595 -18.84 4.21 12.14
N VAL A 596 -19.60 3.20 12.57
CA VAL A 596 -20.21 2.20 11.68
C VAL A 596 -21.28 2.85 10.81
N VAL A 597 -21.22 2.61 9.50
CA VAL A 597 -22.12 3.24 8.51
C VAL A 597 -22.76 2.27 7.52
N GLY A 598 -22.41 0.98 7.56
CA GLY A 598 -23.08 -0.07 6.78
C GLY A 598 -22.22 -1.31 6.57
N ASP A 599 -22.76 -2.36 5.93
CA ASP A 599 -22.06 -3.64 5.73
C ASP A 599 -21.19 -3.70 4.45
N GLY A 600 -21.15 -2.61 3.69
CA GLY A 600 -20.41 -2.49 2.45
C GLY A 600 -20.46 -1.06 1.92
N ARG A 601 -19.70 -0.78 0.86
CA ARG A 601 -19.67 0.54 0.21
C ARG A 601 -19.77 0.39 -1.29
N GLN A 602 -20.53 1.29 -1.93
CA GLN A 602 -20.70 1.32 -3.38
C GLN A 602 -20.51 2.74 -3.91
N GLY A 603 -19.26 3.09 -4.21
CA GLY A 603 -18.90 4.36 -4.88
C GLY A 603 -19.01 5.62 -4.00
N GLY A 604 -18.55 6.77 -4.53
CA GLY A 604 -18.50 8.08 -3.86
C GLY A 604 -17.44 8.25 -2.73
N SER A 605 -16.64 9.32 -2.77
CA SER A 605 -15.74 9.72 -1.67
C SER A 605 -16.51 10.19 -0.44
N ALA A 606 -15.85 10.16 0.72
CA ALA A 606 -16.33 10.89 1.89
C ALA A 606 -16.10 12.40 1.69
N SER A 607 -16.95 13.24 2.26
CA SER A 607 -16.78 14.70 2.26
C SER A 607 -17.09 15.26 3.65
N ALA A 608 -16.59 16.44 3.98
CA ALA A 608 -16.86 17.07 5.28
C ALA A 608 -17.48 18.45 5.16
N ILE A 609 -18.28 18.79 6.17
CA ILE A 609 -18.78 20.13 6.42
C ILE A 609 -18.57 20.49 7.88
N LEU A 610 -18.17 21.73 8.14
CA LEU A 610 -18.09 22.27 9.50
C LEU A 610 -19.42 22.90 9.90
N ARG A 611 -19.86 22.63 11.13
CA ARG A 611 -20.90 23.42 11.78
C ARG A 611 -20.36 24.79 12.19
N GLU A 612 -21.28 25.70 12.53
CA GLU A 612 -20.94 27.02 13.09
C GLU A 612 -20.12 26.93 14.38
N ASP A 613 -20.30 25.85 15.17
CA ASP A 613 -19.54 25.58 16.39
C ASP A 613 -18.16 24.93 16.15
N GLY A 614 -17.78 24.71 14.89
CA GLY A 614 -16.53 24.06 14.50
C GLY A 614 -16.58 22.53 14.50
N THR A 615 -17.70 21.90 14.84
CA THR A 615 -17.84 20.44 14.82
C THR A 615 -17.80 19.93 13.37
N PRO A 616 -16.89 19.01 13.02
CA PRO A 616 -16.89 18.35 11.72
C PRO A 616 -18.04 17.37 11.59
N VAL A 617 -18.74 17.41 10.45
CA VAL A 617 -19.74 16.40 10.05
C VAL A 617 -19.25 15.76 8.76
N ILE A 618 -18.88 14.48 8.85
CA ILE A 618 -18.35 13.69 7.76
C ILE A 618 -19.48 12.93 7.09
N LEU A 619 -19.65 13.16 5.79
CA LEU A 619 -20.69 12.58 4.96
C LEU A 619 -20.12 11.36 4.24
N VAL A 620 -20.68 10.20 4.56
CA VAL A 620 -20.21 8.89 4.12
C VAL A 620 -21.39 8.04 3.66
N ASN A 621 -21.11 6.96 2.96
CA ASN A 621 -22.17 6.11 2.40
C ASN A 621 -21.92 4.62 2.66
N GLY A 622 -23.00 3.82 2.69
CA GLY A 622 -22.89 2.39 2.96
C GLY A 622 -24.16 1.60 2.64
N ASN A 623 -24.01 0.29 2.53
CA ASN A 623 -25.15 -0.63 2.39
C ASN A 623 -25.94 -0.68 3.69
N THR A 624 -27.27 -0.65 3.60
CA THR A 624 -28.15 -0.82 4.77
C THR A 624 -28.37 -2.31 5.07
N PRO A 625 -28.68 -2.68 6.33
CA PRO A 625 -28.95 -4.07 6.71
C PRO A 625 -30.09 -4.73 5.92
N GLU A 626 -31.07 -3.95 5.45
CA GLU A 626 -32.22 -4.41 4.66
C GLU A 626 -31.88 -4.63 3.17
N GLY A 627 -30.60 -4.53 2.79
CA GLY A 627 -30.13 -4.70 1.40
C GLY A 627 -30.32 -3.45 0.54
N GLY A 628 -30.44 -2.28 1.16
CA GLY A 628 -30.48 -0.97 0.49
C GLY A 628 -29.14 -0.24 0.56
N PHE A 629 -29.17 1.05 0.27
CA PHE A 629 -27.99 1.92 0.33
C PHE A 629 -28.37 3.27 0.93
N ALA A 630 -27.45 3.88 1.67
CA ALA A 630 -27.73 5.13 2.36
C ALA A 630 -26.51 6.04 2.46
N VAL A 631 -26.80 7.32 2.68
CA VAL A 631 -25.83 8.35 3.06
C VAL A 631 -26.04 8.69 4.53
N THR A 632 -24.95 8.76 5.29
CA THR A 632 -24.95 9.08 6.72
C THR A 632 -24.07 10.29 6.96
N GLY A 633 -24.58 11.27 7.71
CA GLY A 633 -23.76 12.31 8.31
C GLY A 633 -23.28 11.87 9.68
N VAL A 634 -21.97 11.83 9.89
CA VAL A 634 -21.32 11.42 11.14
C VAL A 634 -20.62 12.64 11.75
N ALA A 635 -21.08 13.10 12.90
CA ALA A 635 -20.44 14.21 13.61
C ALA A 635 -19.25 13.71 14.43
N ASP A 636 -18.13 14.42 14.40
CA ASP A 636 -17.04 14.26 15.36
C ASP A 636 -17.24 15.23 16.53
N LYS A 637 -18.00 14.80 17.53
CA LYS A 637 -18.38 15.62 18.68
C LYS A 637 -17.65 15.14 19.93
N ASP A 638 -16.93 16.05 20.59
CA ASP A 638 -16.18 15.76 21.82
C ASP A 638 -15.21 14.59 21.65
N GLY A 639 -14.62 14.48 20.45
CA GLY A 639 -13.72 13.41 20.09
C GLY A 639 -14.40 12.08 19.80
N LYS A 640 -15.71 12.08 19.53
CA LYS A 640 -16.51 10.89 19.27
C LYS A 640 -17.23 10.93 17.92
N LEU A 641 -17.08 9.88 17.12
CA LEU A 641 -17.80 9.67 15.86
C LEU A 641 -19.22 9.18 16.12
N GLN A 642 -20.19 10.07 15.95
CA GLN A 642 -21.60 9.81 16.23
C GLN A 642 -22.45 9.97 14.96
N PRO A 643 -23.22 8.95 14.55
CA PRO A 643 -24.22 9.10 13.50
C PRO A 643 -25.21 10.19 13.88
N GLN A 644 -25.28 11.25 13.07
CA GLN A 644 -26.12 12.40 13.30
C GLN A 644 -27.44 12.27 12.53
N TRP A 645 -27.36 11.93 11.25
CA TRP A 645 -28.51 11.71 10.38
C TRP A 645 -28.24 10.64 9.34
N HIS A 646 -29.31 10.06 8.82
CA HIS A 646 -29.27 8.98 7.83
C HIS A 646 -30.32 9.20 6.74
N MET A 647 -29.96 8.93 5.48
CA MET A 647 -30.83 9.08 4.32
C MET A 647 -30.74 7.84 3.42
N ASP A 648 -31.84 7.08 3.35
CA ASP A 648 -31.95 5.97 2.39
C ASP A 648 -31.98 6.52 0.95
N ILE A 649 -31.20 5.89 0.07
CA ILE A 649 -31.25 6.16 -1.36
C ILE A 649 -32.39 5.33 -1.97
N PRO A 650 -33.44 5.97 -2.52
CA PRO A 650 -34.63 5.26 -3.01
C PRO A 650 -34.42 4.51 -4.34
N ASP A 651 -33.23 4.59 -4.92
CA ASP A 651 -32.88 3.96 -6.21
C ASP A 651 -32.49 2.48 -6.00
N ARG A 652 -33.45 1.58 -6.20
CA ARG A 652 -33.24 0.13 -5.99
C ARG A 652 -32.56 -0.57 -7.17
N GLU A 653 -32.59 0.01 -8.36
CA GLU A 653 -32.02 -0.62 -9.56
C GLU A 653 -30.52 -0.32 -9.71
N SER A 654 -30.09 0.88 -9.33
CA SER A 654 -28.67 1.25 -9.31
C SER A 654 -28.34 2.12 -8.09
N PRO A 655 -28.35 1.55 -6.87
CA PRO A 655 -28.11 2.28 -5.62
C PRO A 655 -26.70 2.86 -5.48
N GLU A 656 -25.76 2.46 -6.35
CA GLU A 656 -24.37 2.91 -6.34
C GLU A 656 -24.25 4.44 -6.43
N MET A 657 -23.45 5.02 -5.53
CA MET A 657 -23.02 6.41 -5.62
C MET A 657 -22.00 6.55 -6.73
N VAL A 658 -22.44 7.09 -7.87
CA VAL A 658 -21.58 7.23 -9.06
C VAL A 658 -20.81 8.55 -9.10
N ALA A 659 -21.19 9.49 -8.24
CA ALA A 659 -20.57 10.79 -8.09
C ALA A 659 -20.02 10.94 -6.67
N ALA A 660 -18.78 11.43 -6.53
CA ALA A 660 -18.37 12.00 -5.26
C ALA A 660 -19.32 13.17 -4.93
N PRO A 661 -19.78 13.28 -3.67
CA PRO A 661 -20.70 14.32 -3.29
C PRO A 661 -20.05 15.70 -3.37
N ALA A 662 -20.89 16.73 -3.37
CA ALA A 662 -20.45 18.11 -3.31
C ALA A 662 -21.18 18.85 -2.20
N ILE A 663 -20.49 19.78 -1.55
CA ILE A 663 -20.98 20.54 -0.42
C ILE A 663 -20.73 22.01 -0.70
N ASP A 664 -21.76 22.82 -0.49
CA ASP A 664 -21.60 24.26 -0.39
C ASP A 664 -21.53 24.66 1.10
N PRO A 665 -20.33 24.86 1.67
CA PRO A 665 -20.14 25.13 3.10
C PRO A 665 -20.85 26.41 3.57
N VAL A 666 -21.17 27.34 2.66
CA VAL A 666 -21.84 28.61 3.02
C VAL A 666 -23.32 28.38 3.36
N THR A 667 -24.01 27.47 2.68
CA THR A 667 -25.45 27.22 2.90
C THR A 667 -25.73 25.86 3.54
N GLY A 668 -24.72 25.02 3.67
CA GLY A 668 -24.86 23.63 4.10
C GLY A 668 -25.58 22.74 3.10
N LEU A 669 -25.72 23.15 1.84
CA LEU A 669 -26.28 22.30 0.80
C LEU A 669 -25.33 21.14 0.48
N PHE A 670 -25.86 19.93 0.55
CA PHE A 670 -25.19 18.70 0.19
C PHE A 670 -25.84 18.11 -1.06
N PHE A 671 -25.00 17.74 -2.03
CA PHE A 671 -25.39 17.10 -3.28
C PHE A 671 -24.78 15.71 -3.33
N CYS A 672 -25.59 14.73 -3.71
CA CYS A 672 -25.13 13.36 -3.94
C CYS A 672 -25.94 12.76 -5.10
N ALA A 673 -25.41 11.75 -5.81
CA ALA A 673 -26.11 11.16 -6.94
C ALA A 673 -25.89 9.65 -7.10
N SER A 674 -26.98 8.96 -7.45
CA SER A 674 -26.94 7.64 -8.09
C SER A 674 -26.97 7.80 -9.61
N LYS A 675 -26.90 6.70 -10.38
CA LYS A 675 -27.09 6.78 -11.85
C LYS A 675 -28.44 7.38 -12.22
N GLY A 676 -29.47 7.03 -11.45
CA GLY A 676 -30.86 7.36 -11.75
C GLY A 676 -31.35 8.68 -11.18
N ASN A 677 -30.67 9.29 -10.20
CA ASN A 677 -31.13 10.53 -9.57
C ASN A 677 -29.99 11.35 -8.94
N MET A 678 -30.14 12.68 -8.96
CA MET A 678 -29.41 13.60 -8.08
C MET A 678 -30.28 13.96 -6.88
N PHE A 679 -29.70 13.97 -5.69
CA PHE A 679 -30.34 14.31 -4.42
C PHE A 679 -29.70 15.57 -3.84
N VAL A 680 -30.52 16.45 -3.27
CA VAL A 680 -30.05 17.66 -2.59
C VAL A 680 -30.64 17.75 -1.20
N VAL A 681 -29.78 17.98 -0.21
CA VAL A 681 -30.12 18.15 1.21
C VAL A 681 -29.69 19.54 1.67
N ARG A 682 -30.64 20.33 2.18
CA ARG A 682 -30.38 21.61 2.85
C ARG A 682 -29.83 21.39 4.25
N ASP A 683 -28.89 22.25 4.62
CA ASP A 683 -28.35 22.35 5.98
C ASP A 683 -27.88 21.00 6.55
N ALA A 684 -27.13 20.25 5.72
CA ALA A 684 -26.68 18.90 6.02
C ALA A 684 -25.83 18.83 7.31
N ALA A 685 -25.16 19.92 7.69
CA ALA A 685 -24.38 20.00 8.92
C ALA A 685 -25.24 19.93 10.20
N ASN A 686 -26.52 20.31 10.13
CA ASN A 686 -27.41 20.44 11.31
C ASN A 686 -28.63 19.51 11.27
N ARG A 687 -28.77 18.65 10.25
CA ARG A 687 -29.83 17.62 10.19
C ARG A 687 -29.72 16.63 11.35
N SER A 688 -30.81 15.93 11.67
CA SER A 688 -30.78 14.85 12.67
C SER A 688 -31.78 13.74 12.37
N GLY A 689 -31.46 12.51 12.77
CA GLY A 689 -32.31 11.34 12.62
C GLY A 689 -32.47 10.86 11.17
N GLN A 690 -33.56 10.14 10.88
CA GLN A 690 -33.89 9.72 9.52
C GLN A 690 -34.40 10.91 8.71
N ILE A 691 -33.76 11.21 7.60
CA ILE A 691 -34.11 12.32 6.72
C ILE A 691 -34.50 11.84 5.31
N LYS A 692 -35.04 12.76 4.51
CA LYS A 692 -35.22 12.62 3.07
C LYS A 692 -34.51 13.76 2.38
N ALA A 693 -34.14 13.57 1.12
CA ALA A 693 -33.68 14.67 0.27
C ALA A 693 -34.77 15.74 0.15
N ASP A 694 -34.39 17.01 0.23
CA ASP A 694 -35.30 18.14 0.01
C ASP A 694 -35.66 18.29 -1.47
N LEU A 695 -34.78 17.81 -2.36
CA LEU A 695 -35.01 17.75 -3.79
C LEU A 695 -34.40 16.47 -4.37
N THR A 696 -35.14 15.83 -5.28
CA THR A 696 -34.69 14.69 -6.08
C THR A 696 -34.90 15.03 -7.55
N CYS A 697 -33.84 14.96 -8.35
CA CYS A 697 -33.84 15.34 -9.75
C CYS A 697 -33.48 14.14 -10.64
N PRO A 698 -34.41 13.65 -11.48
CA PRO A 698 -34.08 12.68 -12.52
C PRO A 698 -33.08 13.27 -13.54
N PRO A 699 -32.09 12.51 -14.04
CA PRO A 699 -31.05 13.03 -14.94
C PRO A 699 -31.61 13.68 -16.20
N ILE A 700 -32.69 13.14 -16.77
CA ILE A 700 -33.31 13.70 -17.99
C ILE A 700 -33.82 15.14 -17.77
N THR A 701 -34.25 15.49 -16.55
CA THR A 701 -34.74 16.85 -16.23
C THR A 701 -33.59 17.84 -16.01
N LEU A 702 -32.36 17.34 -15.89
CA LEU A 702 -31.16 18.13 -15.71
C LEU A 702 -30.54 18.55 -17.05
N LEU A 703 -31.08 18.11 -18.19
CA LEU A 703 -30.59 18.50 -19.51
C LEU A 703 -31.23 19.79 -19.98
N ASP A 704 -30.48 20.57 -20.77
CA ASP A 704 -31.08 21.68 -21.50
C ASP A 704 -32.20 21.19 -22.46
N PRO A 705 -33.10 22.08 -22.93
CA PRO A 705 -34.20 21.68 -23.80
C PRO A 705 -33.78 21.06 -25.14
N PHE A 706 -32.57 21.33 -25.63
CA PHE A 706 -32.07 20.79 -26.90
C PHE A 706 -31.68 19.32 -26.75
N PHE A 707 -30.95 18.97 -25.69
CA PHE A 707 -30.53 17.61 -25.39
C PHE A 707 -31.67 16.77 -24.82
N MET A 708 -32.52 17.35 -23.96
CA MET A 708 -33.69 16.67 -23.38
C MET A 708 -34.63 16.10 -24.46
N LYS A 709 -34.85 16.85 -25.57
CA LYS A 709 -35.72 16.40 -26.67
C LYS A 709 -35.13 15.25 -27.51
N ARG A 710 -33.82 15.03 -27.44
CA ARG A 710 -33.10 14.02 -28.25
C ARG A 710 -32.75 12.77 -27.46
N ALA A 711 -32.55 12.92 -26.16
CA ALA A 711 -32.23 11.82 -25.27
C ALA A 711 -33.47 10.94 -25.04
N THR A 712 -33.33 9.64 -25.24
CA THR A 712 -34.31 8.63 -24.81
C THR A 712 -34.12 8.25 -23.35
N SER A 713 -32.89 8.35 -22.85
CA SER A 713 -32.55 8.19 -21.43
C SER A 713 -31.29 8.99 -21.10
N ALA A 714 -31.10 9.26 -19.81
CA ALA A 714 -29.92 9.94 -19.28
C ALA A 714 -29.53 9.30 -17.95
N GLU A 715 -28.23 9.16 -17.70
CA GLU A 715 -27.65 8.67 -16.45
C GLU A 715 -26.56 9.63 -15.97
N ILE A 716 -26.47 9.85 -14.65
CA ILE A 716 -25.38 10.61 -14.05
C ILE A 716 -24.09 9.78 -14.10
N SER A 717 -22.97 10.44 -14.41
CA SER A 717 -21.69 9.74 -14.67
C SER A 717 -20.49 10.27 -13.89
N SER A 718 -20.49 11.53 -13.43
CA SER A 718 -19.33 12.13 -12.76
C SER A 718 -19.62 12.62 -11.34
N PRO A 719 -18.57 12.80 -10.51
CA PRO A 719 -18.58 13.74 -9.39
C PRO A 719 -19.19 15.10 -9.75
N ILE A 720 -19.80 15.74 -8.76
CA ILE A 720 -20.41 17.06 -8.89
C ILE A 720 -19.35 18.11 -8.53
N THR A 721 -19.27 19.20 -9.29
CA THR A 721 -18.43 20.36 -8.93
C THR A 721 -19.31 21.58 -8.74
N LEU A 722 -19.03 22.36 -7.70
CA LEU A 722 -19.78 23.57 -7.37
C LEU A 722 -18.94 24.80 -7.68
N ALA A 723 -19.61 25.85 -8.16
CA ALA A 723 -19.05 27.19 -8.25
C ALA A 723 -20.01 28.20 -7.67
N ARG A 724 -19.45 29.17 -6.97
CA ARG A 724 -20.18 30.22 -6.27
C ARG A 724 -19.70 31.58 -6.76
N ASP A 725 -20.66 32.46 -7.03
CA ASP A 725 -20.36 33.86 -7.30
C ASP A 725 -19.94 34.57 -5.99
N PRO A 726 -18.80 35.28 -5.96
CA PRO A 726 -18.38 36.04 -4.78
C PRO A 726 -19.37 37.13 -4.36
N GLU A 727 -20.15 37.69 -5.30
CA GLU A 727 -21.04 38.84 -5.06
C GLU A 727 -22.51 38.45 -4.93
N THR A 728 -22.92 37.28 -5.44
CA THR A 728 -24.31 36.80 -5.40
C THR A 728 -24.43 35.45 -4.71
N GLN A 729 -25.57 35.13 -4.11
CA GLN A 729 -25.85 33.76 -3.62
C GLN A 729 -26.07 32.74 -4.77
N GLY A 730 -25.70 33.06 -6.01
CA GLY A 730 -25.94 32.18 -7.15
C GLY A 730 -24.97 31.00 -7.17
N LEU A 731 -25.43 29.83 -6.73
CA LEU A 731 -24.72 28.55 -6.80
C LEU A 731 -24.98 27.87 -8.17
N VAL A 732 -23.92 27.32 -8.78
CA VAL A 732 -24.01 26.49 -9.99
C VAL A 732 -23.32 25.16 -9.75
N ALA A 733 -24.02 24.07 -10.06
CA ALA A 733 -23.48 22.72 -10.04
C ALA A 733 -23.17 22.25 -11.47
N TYR A 734 -22.03 21.59 -11.65
CA TYR A 734 -21.63 20.97 -12.92
C TYR A 734 -21.61 19.47 -12.77
N ILE A 735 -22.25 18.77 -13.71
CA ILE A 735 -22.38 17.33 -13.69
C ILE A 735 -22.36 16.75 -15.10
N SER A 736 -21.61 15.68 -15.31
CA SER A 736 -21.58 14.93 -16.56
C SER A 736 -22.62 13.83 -16.57
N MET A 737 -23.22 13.62 -17.73
CA MET A 737 -24.23 12.60 -17.97
C MET A 737 -23.90 11.77 -19.21
N SER A 738 -24.30 10.50 -19.17
CA SER A 738 -24.37 9.62 -20.32
C SER A 738 -25.78 9.64 -20.89
N LEU A 739 -25.91 9.87 -22.18
CA LEU A 739 -27.18 9.96 -22.89
C LEU A 739 -27.31 8.80 -23.88
N GLN A 740 -28.49 8.19 -23.91
CA GLN A 740 -28.91 7.41 -25.07
C GLN A 740 -29.71 8.33 -25.99
N ILE A 741 -29.35 8.38 -27.27
CA ILE A 741 -30.01 9.22 -28.28
C ILE A 741 -30.77 8.33 -29.25
N ALA A 742 -31.97 8.76 -29.65
CA ALA A 742 -32.77 8.05 -30.63
C ALA A 742 -32.01 7.88 -31.96
N GLY A 743 -31.89 6.64 -32.43
CA GLY A 743 -31.19 6.29 -33.67
C GLY A 743 -29.68 6.06 -33.54
N SER A 744 -29.09 6.30 -32.36
CA SER A 744 -27.72 5.86 -32.06
C SER A 744 -27.71 4.51 -31.34
N THR A 745 -26.74 3.66 -31.67
CA THR A 745 -26.43 2.42 -30.96
C THR A 745 -25.40 2.62 -29.84
N GLU A 746 -24.67 3.74 -29.86
CA GLU A 746 -23.63 4.07 -28.88
C GLU A 746 -24.07 5.23 -27.95
N PRO A 747 -23.64 5.21 -26.68
CA PRO A 747 -23.94 6.29 -25.75
C PRO A 747 -23.16 7.56 -26.12
N HIS A 748 -23.68 8.70 -25.64
CA HIS A 748 -23.04 9.99 -25.79
C HIS A 748 -22.79 10.64 -24.44
N ALA A 749 -21.68 11.35 -24.28
CA ALA A 749 -21.34 12.01 -23.02
C ALA A 749 -21.52 13.53 -23.12
N VAL A 750 -22.12 14.14 -22.10
CA VAL A 750 -22.35 15.59 -22.00
C VAL A 750 -21.96 16.12 -20.63
N LEU A 751 -21.62 17.40 -20.55
CA LEU A 751 -21.51 18.17 -19.32
C LEU A 751 -22.67 19.16 -19.24
N THR A 752 -23.29 19.29 -18.06
CA THR A 752 -24.38 20.25 -17.83
C THR A 752 -24.08 21.16 -16.65
N ALA A 753 -24.32 22.46 -16.82
CA ALA A 753 -24.36 23.44 -15.74
C ALA A 753 -25.79 23.65 -15.24
N LEU A 754 -25.94 23.62 -13.93
CA LEU A 754 -27.22 23.64 -13.23
C LEU A 754 -27.25 24.82 -12.28
N HIS A 755 -28.17 25.75 -12.48
CA HIS A 755 -28.43 26.79 -11.50
C HIS A 755 -29.22 26.20 -10.34
N VAL A 756 -28.74 26.44 -9.12
CA VAL A 756 -29.43 26.10 -7.87
C VAL A 756 -30.04 27.38 -7.31
N ASP A 757 -31.37 27.45 -7.28
CA ASP A 757 -32.07 28.60 -6.71
C ASP A 757 -32.13 28.48 -5.17
N LEU A 758 -31.47 29.43 -4.51
CA LEU A 758 -31.41 29.52 -3.05
C LEU A 758 -32.42 30.51 -2.47
N THR A 759 -33.05 31.33 -3.31
CA THR A 759 -33.87 32.47 -2.90
C THR A 759 -35.32 32.09 -2.58
N GLU A 760 -35.80 30.98 -3.13
CA GLU A 760 -37.15 30.48 -2.88
C GLU A 760 -37.23 29.60 -1.62
N THR A 761 -38.40 29.61 -0.98
CA THR A 761 -38.76 28.64 0.08
C THR A 761 -38.77 27.19 -0.41
N LYS A 762 -38.83 26.98 -1.74
CA LYS A 762 -38.73 25.66 -2.39
C LYS A 762 -37.43 25.57 -3.17
N LEU A 763 -36.61 24.56 -2.88
CA LEU A 763 -35.39 24.31 -3.64
C LEU A 763 -35.72 23.92 -5.08
N SER A 764 -35.04 24.53 -6.06
CA SER A 764 -35.15 24.18 -7.46
C SER A 764 -33.78 24.13 -8.12
N VAL A 765 -33.68 23.28 -9.16
CA VAL A 765 -32.49 23.15 -9.99
C VAL A 765 -32.93 23.26 -11.44
N THR A 766 -32.27 24.14 -12.20
CA THR A 766 -32.59 24.38 -13.61
C THR A 766 -31.33 24.33 -14.48
N PRO A 767 -31.38 23.69 -15.67
CA PRO A 767 -30.24 23.67 -16.57
C PRO A 767 -29.99 25.05 -17.18
N LEU A 768 -28.75 25.51 -17.10
CA LEU A 768 -28.27 26.71 -17.79
C LEU A 768 -27.83 26.38 -19.21
N TRP A 769 -27.05 25.32 -19.36
CA TRP A 769 -26.58 24.80 -20.65
C TRP A 769 -26.15 23.34 -20.51
N THR A 770 -26.23 22.60 -21.61
CA THR A 770 -25.64 21.27 -21.78
C THR A 770 -24.69 21.30 -22.97
N GLY A 771 -23.50 20.72 -22.85
CA GLY A 771 -22.48 20.71 -23.90
C GLY A 771 -21.89 19.30 -24.13
N PRO A 772 -21.54 18.94 -25.37
CA PRO A 772 -21.00 17.63 -25.68
C PRO A 772 -19.56 17.46 -25.18
N LEU A 773 -19.21 16.26 -24.71
CA LEU A 773 -17.84 15.91 -24.29
C LEU A 773 -16.98 15.33 -25.42
N ALA A 774 -17.58 14.98 -26.55
CA ALA A 774 -16.88 14.55 -27.75
C ALA A 774 -17.53 15.14 -29.01
N LEU A 775 -16.68 15.53 -29.95
CA LEU A 775 -17.06 16.06 -31.25
C LEU A 775 -16.34 15.27 -32.34
N ASP A 776 -17.01 15.05 -33.47
CA ASP A 776 -16.40 14.44 -34.65
C ASP A 776 -15.51 15.45 -35.41
N SER A 777 -14.94 15.02 -36.55
CA SER A 777 -14.10 15.90 -37.38
C SER A 777 -14.83 17.10 -37.99
N ASN A 778 -16.16 17.07 -38.05
CA ASN A 778 -17.00 18.16 -38.54
C ASN A 778 -17.43 19.11 -37.41
N GLY A 779 -17.12 18.77 -36.15
CA GLY A 779 -17.57 19.51 -34.99
C GLY A 779 -18.98 19.12 -34.53
N ASP A 780 -19.53 18.01 -35.04
CA ASP A 780 -20.84 17.50 -34.65
C ASP A 780 -20.73 16.62 -33.40
N PHE A 781 -21.84 16.50 -32.67
CA PHE A 781 -21.90 15.69 -31.45
C PHE A 781 -21.61 14.22 -31.76
N ALA A 782 -20.56 13.66 -31.16
CA ALA A 782 -20.10 12.31 -31.40
C ALA A 782 -20.41 11.36 -30.22
N PRO A 783 -20.55 10.05 -30.49
CA PRO A 783 -20.58 9.04 -29.45
C PRO A 783 -19.34 9.10 -28.55
N ALA A 784 -19.55 8.90 -27.26
CA ALA A 784 -18.48 8.86 -26.27
C ALA A 784 -18.90 8.02 -25.08
N THR A 785 -17.94 7.27 -24.56
CA THR A 785 -18.09 6.58 -23.28
C THR A 785 -18.35 7.58 -22.16
N ARG A 786 -19.20 7.20 -21.20
CA ARG A 786 -19.42 7.97 -19.97
C ARG A 786 -18.10 8.35 -19.28
N SER A 787 -18.10 9.46 -18.56
CA SER A 787 -16.94 9.95 -17.83
C SER A 787 -17.17 9.93 -16.33
N PHE A 788 -16.23 9.33 -15.58
CA PHE A 788 -16.15 9.41 -14.12
C PHE A 788 -15.29 10.58 -13.62
N ALA A 789 -14.81 11.41 -14.55
CA ALA A 789 -14.04 12.61 -14.29
C ALA A 789 -14.83 13.67 -13.52
N GLN A 790 -14.21 14.36 -12.58
CA GLN A 790 -14.80 15.58 -12.03
C GLN A 790 -14.66 16.77 -13.03
N PRO A 791 -15.69 17.60 -13.26
CA PRO A 791 -15.53 18.82 -14.05
C PRO A 791 -14.54 19.79 -13.38
N ALA A 792 -13.48 20.21 -14.07
CA ALA A 792 -12.46 21.05 -13.46
C ALA A 792 -12.48 22.48 -13.97
N LEU A 793 -12.72 23.42 -13.06
CA LEU A 793 -12.87 24.83 -13.40
C LEU A 793 -11.51 25.52 -13.44
N PHE A 794 -11.31 26.39 -14.42
CA PHE A 794 -10.16 27.26 -14.50
C PHE A 794 -10.58 28.69 -14.77
N GLN A 795 -9.72 29.65 -14.44
CA GLN A 795 -9.85 31.02 -14.91
C GLN A 795 -8.99 31.20 -16.16
N TYR A 796 -9.53 31.88 -17.18
CA TYR A 796 -8.81 32.27 -18.39
C TYR A 796 -9.10 33.73 -18.73
N MET A 797 -8.23 34.35 -19.53
CA MET A 797 -8.37 35.74 -19.95
C MET A 797 -9.07 35.80 -21.31
N ALA A 798 -10.29 36.35 -21.35
CA ALA A 798 -10.97 36.74 -22.57
C ALA A 798 -10.62 38.21 -22.88
N GLY A 799 -9.50 38.43 -23.57
CA GLY A 799 -8.94 39.78 -23.72
C GLY A 799 -8.35 40.27 -22.40
N LYS A 800 -8.98 41.26 -21.76
CA LYS A 800 -8.58 41.79 -20.43
C LYS A 800 -9.50 41.35 -19.29
N GLU A 801 -10.58 40.63 -19.60
CA GLU A 801 -11.56 40.21 -18.60
C GLU A 801 -11.31 38.76 -18.20
N PRO A 802 -11.19 38.45 -16.89
CA PRO A 802 -11.13 37.07 -16.43
C PRO A 802 -12.49 36.40 -16.61
N ARG A 803 -12.48 35.17 -17.12
CA ARG A 803 -13.66 34.31 -17.29
C ARG A 803 -13.38 32.92 -16.77
N THR A 804 -14.44 32.19 -16.46
CA THR A 804 -14.36 30.81 -16.00
C THR A 804 -14.55 29.87 -17.16
N GLY A 805 -13.67 28.89 -17.30
CA GLY A 805 -13.83 27.77 -18.20
C GLY A 805 -13.84 26.45 -17.43
N ILE A 806 -14.17 25.37 -18.14
CA ILE A 806 -14.17 24.02 -17.57
C ILE A 806 -13.40 23.10 -18.52
N VAL A 807 -12.59 22.21 -17.97
CA VAL A 807 -11.95 21.12 -18.72
C VAL A 807 -12.43 19.79 -18.17
N MET A 808 -12.74 18.86 -19.07
CA MET A 808 -13.24 17.55 -18.69
C MET A 808 -12.84 16.49 -19.73
N GLY A 809 -12.38 15.34 -19.25
CA GLY A 809 -12.05 14.19 -20.09
C GLY A 809 -13.16 13.16 -20.18
N THR A 810 -13.02 12.19 -21.09
CA THR A 810 -13.79 10.94 -21.11
C THR A 810 -12.84 9.74 -21.12
N TYR A 811 -13.36 8.54 -20.89
CA TYR A 811 -12.54 7.32 -20.85
C TYR A 811 -11.81 7.03 -22.18
N GLN A 812 -12.38 7.39 -23.34
CA GLN A 812 -11.79 7.02 -24.65
C GLN A 812 -11.72 8.14 -25.70
N SER A 813 -12.17 9.35 -25.40
CA SER A 813 -12.33 10.42 -26.40
C SER A 813 -11.43 11.64 -26.17
N GLY A 814 -10.50 11.60 -25.21
CA GLY A 814 -9.66 12.76 -24.89
C GLY A 814 -10.36 13.78 -24.01
N VAL A 815 -10.03 15.07 -24.19
CA VAL A 815 -10.46 16.16 -23.28
C VAL A 815 -11.18 17.28 -24.02
N THR A 816 -12.11 17.93 -23.34
CA THR A 816 -12.95 19.01 -23.89
C THR A 816 -12.89 20.23 -22.97
N PHE A 817 -12.69 21.39 -23.58
CA PHE A 817 -12.71 22.70 -22.92
C PHE A 817 -14.05 23.40 -23.21
N PHE A 818 -14.69 23.89 -22.16
CA PHE A 818 -15.91 24.69 -22.19
C PHE A 818 -15.56 26.12 -21.76
N ARG A 819 -16.01 27.14 -22.52
CA ARG A 819 -15.66 28.54 -22.29
C ARG A 819 -16.80 29.52 -22.47
#